data_AF-A0A067MKT2-F1
#
_entry.id   AF-A0A067MKT2-F1
#
_cell.length_a   1.000
_cell.length_b   1.000
_cell.length_c   1.000
_cell.angle_alpha   90.00
_cell.angle_beta   90.00
_cell.angle_gamma   90.00
#
_symmetry.space_group_name_H-M   'P 1'
#
loop_
_entity.id
_entity.type
_entity.pdbx_description
1 polymer ?
#
loop_
_entity_poly.entity_id
_entity_poly.type
_entity_poly.pdbx_seq_one_letter_code
_entity_poly.pdbx_strand_id
1 'polypeptide(L)'
;MLVSSEYEELLKALESEDPNNVFVPFASELDYKLVEWAKTRGPGSMSLDELLAIPGVVDLLSLSFKNSKQLNAIIDKKLPGRPAFQREQIIVQGHAYDVYFRDIIACIRKLFGNPKFAPILVFAPERHYSDADQTLRLYHDMKTGKWWWMTQEALEKKNPGATIVPIIISSDKTQLTLFGNKAAYPIYITIGNLPKEVRRKPSLQSQVLLGYLPTTRLEHIKSKASRRRCLANLFHTCMRRVLAPFKELSASGINMASGDGVIRRVHPLFAVFVSDYPEQCLVSCCPYGRCPKCDVPHNELGEHDAKYPLRDLEAVLEAFGTPTDDPTAYKRACNGVGLHPVQEPFWQGLPYTHIFRSITPDNLHQICQGVLKHLVGWLRSDVVFGPEEIDARCRRMSPNHNLRWFEKGISSLSKVSGQEHRNIARILLGLVVDLPLPGGLDPARLVRAVRALLDFMYLARYPVHSTDSLKLLKDALTRFHKNKDIFLDLGARTNFNFPKLHALEHYFTSIMLFGTTDNYDTEYSERLHIDFAKDAYRASNRRDEYPQMTTWLIRKEKVQSFAKFIKWRLSGARPLQTPDLRFGPPSLQLRMAQRPLRSRPIDALATEHGAPGFRYALSHFLVARRNPELSRQTVNRYAHLFVLPARVSIYQKAKFEVFDRLLGEASIVDTVHVRPQARTAVPARFDTALVRVGTASASGDKALQGLRIAQVRAIFTLPLKSARANSLVDATTGKPLHLAFVHWFSPFTTPRANHRMYRLARSFDTINTSEGQEQTPSCSVVLLTQVVRSVHLFPAFGPVAPRDWSNTDSLEHAKAFYVNPFYDDTSYPLIF
;
A
#
# COMPACT_ATOMS: atom_id res chain seq x y z
N MET A 1 -26.64 -6.21 -28.17
CA MET A 1 -26.76 -4.91 -28.84
C MET A 1 -25.51 -4.10 -28.50
N LEU A 2 -24.82 -3.56 -29.52
CA LEU A 2 -23.61 -2.74 -29.37
C LEU A 2 -23.99 -1.26 -29.54
N VAL A 3 -23.50 -0.40 -28.66
CA VAL A 3 -23.69 1.07 -28.70
C VAL A 3 -22.32 1.73 -28.88
N SER A 4 -22.25 2.92 -29.47
CA SER A 4 -20.97 3.66 -29.59
C SER A 4 -20.37 3.92 -28.20
N SER A 5 -19.04 3.85 -28.09
CA SER A 5 -18.35 4.15 -26.82
C SER A 5 -18.34 5.66 -26.52
N GLU A 6 -18.18 6.05 -25.26
CA GLU A 6 -18.08 7.47 -24.88
C GLU A 6 -16.99 8.23 -25.67
N TYR A 7 -15.86 7.56 -25.95
CA TYR A 7 -14.78 8.17 -26.72
C TYR A 7 -15.16 8.37 -28.19
N GLU A 8 -15.90 7.44 -28.78
CA GLU A 8 -16.41 7.59 -30.16
C GLU A 8 -17.47 8.69 -30.26
N GLU A 9 -18.38 8.77 -29.28
CA GLU A 9 -19.39 9.84 -29.23
C GLU A 9 -18.71 11.21 -29.10
N LEU A 10 -17.73 11.32 -28.21
CA LEU A 10 -16.97 12.55 -28.01
C LEU A 10 -16.10 12.89 -29.24
N LEU A 11 -15.50 11.89 -29.87
CA LEU A 11 -14.72 12.08 -31.10
C LEU A 11 -15.61 12.62 -32.22
N LYS A 12 -16.77 12.00 -32.47
CA LYS A 12 -17.76 12.46 -33.46
C LYS A 12 -18.21 13.89 -33.19
N ALA A 13 -18.49 14.21 -31.93
CA ALA A 13 -18.90 15.55 -31.53
C ALA A 13 -17.80 16.60 -31.79
N LEU A 14 -16.54 16.30 -31.46
CA LEU A 14 -15.43 17.26 -31.57
C LEU A 14 -14.85 17.36 -32.98
N GLU A 15 -14.82 16.28 -33.76
CA GLU A 15 -14.41 16.31 -35.18
C GLU A 15 -15.37 17.14 -36.03
N SER A 16 -16.62 17.29 -35.60
CA SER A 16 -17.57 18.19 -36.25
C SER A 16 -17.28 19.69 -36.03
N GLU A 17 -16.52 20.06 -34.98
CA GLU A 17 -16.13 21.46 -34.71
C GLU A 17 -14.85 21.85 -35.48
N ASP A 18 -13.78 21.04 -35.39
CA ASP A 18 -12.54 21.22 -36.16
C ASP A 18 -11.80 19.88 -36.31
N PRO A 19 -11.82 19.26 -37.51
CA PRO A 19 -11.27 17.92 -37.73
C PRO A 19 -9.74 17.88 -37.66
N ASN A 20 -9.05 19.01 -37.87
CA ASN A 20 -7.58 19.07 -37.90
C ASN A 20 -6.98 19.33 -36.51
N ASN A 21 -7.79 19.78 -35.56
CA ASN A 21 -7.34 20.08 -34.21
C ASN A 21 -7.66 18.94 -33.23
N VAL A 22 -6.60 18.28 -32.78
CA VAL A 22 -6.72 17.18 -31.80
C VAL A 22 -7.19 17.68 -30.42
N PHE A 23 -6.98 18.97 -30.12
CA PHE A 23 -7.20 19.58 -28.80
C PHE A 23 -8.52 20.34 -28.64
N VAL A 24 -9.41 20.32 -29.65
CA VAL A 24 -10.77 20.90 -29.57
C VAL A 24 -11.45 20.47 -28.26
N PRO A 25 -12.00 21.40 -27.46
CA PRO A 25 -12.40 22.76 -27.84
C PRO A 25 -11.34 23.87 -27.67
N PHE A 26 -10.11 23.51 -27.36
CA PHE A 26 -9.01 24.48 -27.19
C PHE A 26 -8.35 24.75 -28.54
N ALA A 27 -7.83 25.97 -28.72
CA ALA A 27 -7.32 26.44 -30.01
C ALA A 27 -6.03 25.72 -30.45
N SER A 28 -5.24 25.22 -29.50
CA SER A 28 -3.95 24.57 -29.77
C SER A 28 -3.51 23.63 -28.62
N GLU A 29 -2.42 22.89 -28.84
CA GLU A 29 -1.76 22.11 -27.77
C GLU A 29 -1.35 23.01 -26.60
N LEU A 30 -0.81 24.19 -26.88
CA LEU A 30 -0.33 25.13 -25.88
C LEU A 30 -1.49 25.67 -25.03
N ASP A 31 -2.60 26.03 -25.68
CA ASP A 31 -3.84 26.45 -25.03
C ASP A 31 -4.35 25.35 -24.07
N TYR A 32 -4.44 24.11 -24.55
CA TYR A 32 -4.82 22.96 -23.74
C TYR A 32 -3.85 22.70 -22.57
N LYS A 33 -2.53 22.77 -22.79
CA LYS A 33 -1.51 22.54 -21.76
C LYS A 33 -1.58 23.57 -20.65
N LEU A 34 -1.87 24.83 -20.97
CA LEU A 34 -2.11 25.86 -19.97
C LEU A 34 -3.37 25.55 -19.14
N VAL A 35 -4.46 25.09 -19.77
CA VAL A 35 -5.67 24.65 -19.06
C VAL A 35 -5.40 23.47 -18.12
N GLU A 36 -4.70 22.44 -18.62
CA GLU A 36 -4.31 21.26 -17.86
C GLU A 36 -3.51 21.69 -16.62
N TRP A 37 -2.48 22.53 -16.80
CA TRP A 37 -1.72 23.09 -15.69
C TRP A 37 -2.60 23.89 -14.73
N ALA A 38 -3.39 24.84 -15.24
CA ALA A 38 -4.21 25.76 -14.45
C ALA A 38 -5.22 25.04 -13.54
N LYS A 39 -5.76 23.88 -13.97
CA LYS A 39 -6.76 23.12 -13.19
C LYS A 39 -6.21 21.95 -12.40
N THR A 40 -5.03 21.42 -12.74
CA THR A 40 -4.45 20.27 -12.02
C THR A 40 -3.38 20.66 -11.00
N ARG A 41 -2.64 21.73 -11.28
CA ARG A 41 -1.55 22.26 -10.43
C ARG A 41 -1.75 23.73 -10.08
N GLY A 42 -2.64 24.40 -10.81
CA GLY A 42 -2.59 25.83 -11.02
C GLY A 42 -2.98 26.66 -9.81
N PRO A 43 -2.66 27.95 -9.90
CA PRO A 43 -2.92 28.90 -8.84
C PRO A 43 -4.42 29.21 -8.74
N GLY A 44 -4.82 29.96 -7.71
CA GLY A 44 -6.22 30.38 -7.55
C GLY A 44 -6.70 31.19 -8.76
N SER A 45 -8.02 31.27 -8.97
CA SER A 45 -8.60 31.99 -10.11
C SER A 45 -8.05 33.42 -10.27
N MET A 46 -7.83 34.13 -9.16
CA MET A 46 -7.25 35.49 -9.17
C MET A 46 -5.83 35.50 -9.75
N SER A 47 -4.95 34.61 -9.31
CA SER A 47 -3.58 34.54 -9.82
C SER A 47 -3.53 34.13 -11.30
N LEU A 48 -4.48 33.31 -11.76
CA LEU A 48 -4.62 33.02 -13.18
C LEU A 48 -5.09 34.27 -13.95
N ASP A 49 -6.05 35.01 -13.40
CA ASP A 49 -6.54 36.26 -14.01
C ASP A 49 -5.43 37.33 -14.08
N GLU A 50 -4.59 37.43 -13.05
CA GLU A 50 -3.41 38.31 -13.04
C GLU A 50 -2.40 37.94 -14.15
N LEU A 51 -2.12 36.65 -14.34
CA LEU A 51 -1.26 36.17 -15.44
C LEU A 51 -1.85 36.51 -16.82
N LEU A 52 -3.16 36.29 -17.00
CA LEU A 52 -3.84 36.53 -18.27
C LEU A 52 -4.03 38.03 -18.56
N ALA A 53 -3.97 38.88 -17.54
CA ALA A 53 -4.03 40.33 -17.68
C ALA A 53 -2.71 40.97 -18.14
N ILE A 54 -1.59 40.23 -18.13
CA ILE A 54 -0.30 40.73 -18.63
C ILE A 54 -0.44 40.99 -20.15
N PRO A 55 -0.18 42.23 -20.62
CA PRO A 55 -0.35 42.59 -22.03
C PRO A 55 0.40 41.66 -22.98
N GLY A 56 -0.28 41.19 -24.01
CA GLY A 56 0.27 40.29 -25.04
C GLY A 56 0.29 38.81 -24.69
N VAL A 57 0.11 38.39 -23.43
CA VAL A 57 0.19 36.95 -23.05
C VAL A 57 -0.89 36.12 -23.74
N VAL A 58 -2.15 36.58 -23.73
CA VAL A 58 -3.27 35.87 -24.35
C VAL A 58 -3.06 35.72 -25.85
N ASP A 59 -2.59 36.78 -26.51
CA ASP A 59 -2.39 36.80 -27.96
C ASP A 59 -1.17 35.96 -28.37
N LEU A 60 -0.03 36.12 -27.68
CA LEU A 60 1.22 35.37 -27.93
C LEU A 60 1.04 33.87 -27.76
N LEU A 61 0.23 33.44 -26.79
CA LEU A 61 -0.08 32.03 -26.56
C LEU A 61 -1.30 31.54 -27.35
N SER A 62 -2.00 32.46 -28.05
CA SER A 62 -3.22 32.19 -28.82
C SER A 62 -4.29 31.43 -28.01
N LEU A 63 -4.58 31.92 -26.80
CA LEU A 63 -5.49 31.24 -25.86
C LEU A 63 -6.97 31.43 -26.24
N SER A 64 -7.77 30.40 -26.01
CA SER A 64 -9.24 30.44 -26.24
C SER A 64 -10.03 31.20 -25.16
N PHE A 65 -9.36 31.77 -24.16
CA PHE A 65 -9.97 32.46 -23.03
C PHE A 65 -9.10 33.63 -22.55
N LYS A 66 -9.76 34.70 -22.08
CA LYS A 66 -9.11 35.93 -21.56
C LYS A 66 -9.05 35.98 -20.03
N ASN A 67 -9.78 35.10 -19.36
CA ASN A 67 -9.85 35.03 -17.91
C ASN A 67 -10.36 33.66 -17.44
N SER A 68 -10.25 33.41 -16.14
CA SER A 68 -10.68 32.22 -15.43
C SER A 68 -12.16 31.93 -15.61
N LYS A 69 -13.02 32.97 -15.72
CA LYS A 69 -14.47 32.81 -15.97
C LYS A 69 -14.74 32.22 -17.35
N GLN A 70 -14.10 32.73 -18.39
CA GLN A 70 -14.22 32.20 -19.75
C GLN A 70 -13.67 30.78 -19.84
N LEU A 71 -12.49 30.52 -19.25
CA LEU A 71 -11.92 29.17 -19.14
C LEU A 71 -12.90 28.20 -18.48
N ASN A 72 -13.46 28.58 -17.33
CA ASN A 72 -14.42 27.76 -16.61
C ASN A 72 -15.68 27.50 -17.45
N ALA A 73 -16.16 28.47 -18.23
CA ALA A 73 -17.30 28.29 -19.11
C ALA A 73 -17.03 27.27 -20.22
N ILE A 74 -15.83 27.26 -20.80
CA ILE A 74 -15.42 26.24 -21.78
C ILE A 74 -15.44 24.86 -21.13
N ILE A 75 -14.81 24.71 -19.95
CA ILE A 75 -14.79 23.43 -19.22
C ILE A 75 -16.21 22.96 -18.87
N ASP A 76 -17.04 23.86 -18.36
CA ASP A 76 -18.38 23.53 -17.88
C ASP A 76 -19.31 23.11 -19.03
N LYS A 77 -19.19 23.74 -20.21
CA LYS A 77 -20.09 23.50 -21.36
C LYS A 77 -19.58 22.44 -22.34
N LYS A 78 -18.28 22.38 -22.60
CA LYS A 78 -17.71 21.60 -23.72
C LYS A 78 -16.97 20.33 -23.30
N LEU A 79 -16.51 20.21 -22.06
CA LEU A 79 -15.78 19.02 -21.62
C LEU A 79 -16.69 17.96 -20.98
N PRO A 80 -16.49 16.67 -21.29
CA PRO A 80 -17.23 15.57 -20.67
C PRO A 80 -16.86 15.48 -19.19
N GLY A 81 -17.83 15.15 -18.34
CA GLY A 81 -17.65 15.12 -16.90
C GLY A 81 -18.33 13.94 -16.21
N ARG A 82 -18.02 13.83 -14.92
CA ARG A 82 -18.77 12.96 -14.00
C ARG A 82 -20.15 13.58 -13.71
N PRO A 83 -21.09 12.79 -13.17
CA PRO A 83 -22.39 13.30 -12.73
C PRO A 83 -22.25 14.51 -11.81
N ALA A 84 -23.14 15.50 -11.98
CA ALA A 84 -23.14 16.69 -11.15
C ALA A 84 -23.54 16.35 -9.69
N PHE A 85 -23.11 17.20 -8.76
CA PHE A 85 -23.62 17.15 -7.39
C PHE A 85 -25.00 17.80 -7.34
N GLN A 86 -25.92 17.16 -6.63
CA GLN A 86 -27.18 17.73 -6.19
C GLN A 86 -27.12 18.03 -4.70
N ARG A 87 -27.85 19.06 -4.27
CA ARG A 87 -28.04 19.41 -2.87
C ARG A 87 -29.46 19.05 -2.46
N GLU A 88 -29.58 18.32 -1.36
CA GLU A 88 -30.88 18.05 -0.75
C GLU A 88 -30.84 18.35 0.75
N GLN A 89 -31.99 18.72 1.30
CA GLN A 89 -32.16 18.91 2.73
C GLN A 89 -32.77 17.67 3.35
N ILE A 90 -32.05 17.08 4.29
CA ILE A 90 -32.53 15.93 5.06
C ILE A 90 -32.97 16.42 6.43
N ILE A 91 -34.22 16.13 6.78
CA ILE A 91 -34.82 16.53 8.05
C ILE A 91 -34.67 15.38 9.05
N VAL A 92 -34.01 15.64 10.17
CA VAL A 92 -33.92 14.71 11.30
C VAL A 92 -34.25 15.47 12.57
N GLN A 93 -35.22 14.98 13.34
CA GLN A 93 -35.70 15.63 14.57
C GLN A 93 -36.06 17.12 14.37
N GLY A 94 -36.78 17.42 13.28
CA GLY A 94 -37.26 18.77 12.97
C GLY A 94 -36.20 19.76 12.46
N HIS A 95 -34.94 19.33 12.28
CA HIS A 95 -33.87 20.18 11.77
C HIS A 95 -33.41 19.71 10.38
N ALA A 96 -33.25 20.67 9.46
CA ALA A 96 -32.77 20.41 8.11
C ALA A 96 -31.24 20.43 8.05
N TYR A 97 -30.66 19.46 7.33
CA TYR A 97 -29.23 19.35 7.07
C TYR A 97 -28.98 19.21 5.57
N ASP A 98 -28.13 20.08 5.03
CA ASP A 98 -27.71 20.01 3.63
C ASP A 98 -26.80 18.80 3.40
N VAL A 99 -27.16 17.97 2.43
CA VAL A 99 -26.35 16.87 1.90
C VAL A 99 -26.04 17.16 0.44
N TYR A 100 -24.78 17.01 0.06
CA TYR A 100 -24.34 17.15 -1.32
C TYR A 100 -23.95 15.77 -1.83
N PHE A 101 -24.61 15.26 -2.87
CA PHE A 101 -24.29 13.94 -3.40
C PHE A 101 -24.52 13.86 -4.90
N ARG A 102 -24.05 12.80 -5.54
CA ARG A 102 -24.27 12.49 -6.95
C ARG A 102 -25.27 11.37 -7.09
N ASP A 103 -25.95 11.31 -8.23
CA ASP A 103 -26.71 10.12 -8.59
C ASP A 103 -25.76 8.91 -8.66
N ILE A 104 -26.02 7.92 -7.81
CA ILE A 104 -25.16 6.75 -7.66
C ILE A 104 -25.16 5.86 -8.90
N ILE A 105 -26.30 5.74 -9.60
CA ILE A 105 -26.41 4.93 -10.81
C ILE A 105 -25.63 5.58 -11.96
N ALA A 106 -25.71 6.90 -12.09
CA ALA A 106 -24.91 7.66 -13.04
C ALA A 106 -23.41 7.53 -12.74
N CYS A 107 -23.02 7.49 -11.47
CA CYS A 107 -21.63 7.26 -11.06
C CYS A 107 -21.15 5.85 -11.44
N ILE A 108 -21.99 4.83 -11.23
CA ILE A 108 -21.72 3.44 -11.64
C ILE A 108 -21.61 3.35 -13.16
N ARG A 109 -22.55 3.94 -13.90
CA ARG A 109 -22.50 4.03 -15.37
C ARG A 109 -21.19 4.64 -15.84
N LYS A 110 -20.69 5.67 -15.15
CA LYS A 110 -19.45 6.33 -15.53
C LYS A 110 -18.19 5.50 -15.27
N LEU A 111 -18.20 4.64 -14.25
CA LEU A 111 -17.12 3.68 -14.00
C LEU A 111 -17.21 2.47 -14.96
N PHE A 112 -18.39 1.89 -15.10
CA PHE A 112 -18.64 0.68 -15.90
C PHE A 112 -18.55 0.94 -17.42
N GLY A 113 -19.04 2.11 -17.86
CA GLY A 113 -19.04 2.53 -19.25
C GLY A 113 -17.74 3.22 -19.71
N ASN A 114 -16.72 3.31 -18.86
CA ASN A 114 -15.48 4.00 -19.23
C ASN A 114 -14.69 3.18 -20.27
N PRO A 115 -14.42 3.71 -21.48
CA PRO A 115 -13.68 2.97 -22.51
C PRO A 115 -12.31 2.49 -22.05
N LYS A 116 -11.65 3.25 -21.16
CA LYS A 116 -10.35 2.88 -20.58
C LYS A 116 -10.39 1.67 -19.66
N PHE A 117 -11.55 1.36 -19.10
CA PHE A 117 -11.73 0.23 -18.22
C PHE A 117 -12.31 -0.99 -18.95
N ALA A 118 -12.91 -0.82 -20.13
CA ALA A 118 -13.48 -1.93 -20.90
C ALA A 118 -12.54 -3.14 -21.04
N PRO A 119 -11.23 -2.98 -21.36
CA PRO A 119 -10.32 -4.11 -21.55
C PRO A 119 -9.96 -4.86 -20.25
N ILE A 120 -10.28 -4.30 -19.08
CA ILE A 120 -9.91 -4.82 -17.75
C ILE A 120 -11.11 -5.13 -16.86
N LEU A 121 -12.33 -4.77 -17.28
CA LEU A 121 -13.53 -5.03 -16.51
C LEU A 121 -13.78 -6.53 -16.41
N VAL A 122 -14.11 -6.95 -15.20
CA VAL A 122 -14.48 -8.34 -14.90
C VAL A 122 -15.99 -8.42 -14.75
N PHE A 123 -16.60 -9.37 -15.45
CA PHE A 123 -18.07 -9.51 -15.49
C PHE A 123 -18.61 -10.75 -14.75
N ALA A 124 -17.74 -11.69 -14.37
CA ALA A 124 -18.11 -12.94 -13.73
C ALA A 124 -17.10 -13.32 -12.63
N PRO A 125 -17.54 -14.08 -11.60
CA PRO A 125 -16.64 -14.59 -10.58
C PRO A 125 -15.74 -15.70 -11.16
N GLU A 126 -14.55 -15.85 -10.60
CA GLU A 126 -13.51 -16.77 -11.08
C GLU A 126 -12.98 -17.68 -9.97
N ARG A 127 -12.47 -18.84 -10.35
CA ARG A 127 -11.80 -19.79 -9.46
C ARG A 127 -10.36 -19.98 -9.92
N HIS A 128 -9.41 -19.47 -9.13
CA HIS A 128 -7.98 -19.52 -9.47
C HIS A 128 -7.27 -20.54 -8.60
N TYR A 129 -6.33 -21.27 -9.20
CA TYR A 129 -5.51 -22.28 -8.54
C TYR A 129 -4.05 -22.10 -8.97
N SER A 130 -3.09 -22.42 -8.10
CA SER A 130 -1.67 -22.37 -8.47
C SER A 130 -1.17 -23.62 -9.17
N ASP A 131 -1.95 -24.69 -9.13
CA ASP A 131 -1.64 -26.02 -9.64
C ASP A 131 -2.69 -26.49 -10.66
N ALA A 132 -2.28 -27.36 -11.58
CA ALA A 132 -3.13 -27.90 -12.64
C ALA A 132 -4.27 -28.77 -12.07
N ASP A 133 -4.02 -29.45 -10.95
CA ASP A 133 -4.97 -30.34 -10.27
C ASP A 133 -6.04 -29.58 -9.46
N GLN A 134 -5.97 -28.24 -9.43
CA GLN A 134 -6.91 -27.35 -8.74
C GLN A 134 -7.04 -27.61 -7.23
N THR A 135 -5.96 -28.04 -6.58
CA THR A 135 -5.94 -28.35 -5.14
C THR A 135 -5.65 -27.12 -4.29
N LEU A 136 -4.81 -26.19 -4.78
CA LEU A 136 -4.37 -25.02 -4.04
C LEU A 136 -5.08 -23.75 -4.51
N ARG A 137 -6.20 -23.46 -3.86
CA ARG A 137 -7.07 -22.32 -4.17
C ARG A 137 -6.39 -20.99 -3.87
N LEU A 138 -6.49 -20.03 -4.81
CA LEU A 138 -6.00 -18.66 -4.69
C LEU A 138 -7.14 -17.64 -4.50
N TYR A 139 -6.87 -16.62 -3.68
CA TYR A 139 -7.72 -15.47 -3.38
C TYR A 139 -6.89 -14.19 -3.52
N HIS A 140 -7.36 -13.21 -4.30
CA HIS A 140 -6.65 -11.94 -4.47
C HIS A 140 -7.54 -10.74 -4.82
N ASP A 141 -8.54 -10.90 -5.69
CA ASP A 141 -9.51 -9.85 -6.04
C ASP A 141 -10.93 -10.30 -5.67
N MET A 142 -11.89 -9.38 -5.65
CA MET A 142 -13.28 -9.66 -5.31
C MET A 142 -13.88 -10.80 -6.16
N LYS A 143 -13.51 -10.87 -7.45
CA LYS A 143 -13.97 -11.93 -8.36
C LYS A 143 -13.56 -13.33 -7.94
N THR A 144 -12.44 -13.45 -7.23
CA THR A 144 -11.93 -14.74 -6.71
C THR A 144 -12.53 -15.12 -5.36
N GLY A 145 -13.18 -14.16 -4.70
CA GLY A 145 -13.84 -14.33 -3.42
C GLY A 145 -15.15 -15.11 -3.52
N LYS A 146 -15.49 -15.81 -2.44
CA LYS A 146 -16.70 -16.63 -2.34
C LYS A 146 -17.99 -15.80 -2.40
N TRP A 147 -17.97 -14.54 -1.95
CA TRP A 147 -19.17 -13.70 -1.93
C TRP A 147 -19.75 -13.50 -3.33
N TRP A 148 -18.90 -13.14 -4.30
CA TRP A 148 -19.37 -12.91 -5.68
C TRP A 148 -19.91 -14.21 -6.27
N TRP A 149 -19.19 -15.32 -6.12
CA TRP A 149 -19.63 -16.63 -6.60
C TRP A 149 -21.03 -17.01 -6.09
N MET A 150 -21.22 -17.01 -4.76
CA MET A 150 -22.50 -17.41 -4.14
C MET A 150 -23.65 -16.46 -4.55
N THR A 151 -23.36 -15.17 -4.65
CA THR A 151 -24.37 -14.17 -5.03
C THR A 151 -24.75 -14.28 -6.51
N GLN A 152 -23.78 -14.59 -7.38
CA GLN A 152 -24.02 -14.84 -8.80
C GLN A 152 -24.90 -16.06 -8.99
N GLU A 153 -24.62 -17.17 -8.29
CA GLU A 153 -25.47 -18.38 -8.33
C GLU A 153 -26.91 -18.08 -7.91
N ALA A 154 -27.11 -17.29 -6.86
CA ALA A 154 -28.45 -16.91 -6.40
C ALA A 154 -29.23 -16.09 -7.44
N LEU A 155 -28.56 -15.15 -8.11
CA LEU A 155 -29.18 -14.32 -9.16
C LEU A 155 -29.48 -15.13 -10.43
N GLU A 156 -28.53 -15.94 -10.90
CA GLU A 156 -28.70 -16.77 -12.10
C GLU A 156 -29.84 -17.79 -11.94
N LYS A 157 -30.01 -18.34 -10.72
CA LYS A 157 -31.14 -19.25 -10.42
C LYS A 157 -32.50 -18.56 -10.59
N LYS A 158 -32.59 -17.27 -10.29
CA LYS A 158 -33.85 -16.50 -10.40
C LYS A 158 -34.11 -16.02 -11.83
N ASN A 159 -33.07 -15.49 -12.48
CA ASN A 159 -33.14 -14.99 -13.84
C ASN A 159 -31.76 -15.10 -14.49
N PRO A 160 -31.54 -15.99 -15.48
CA PRO A 160 -30.24 -16.16 -16.11
C PRO A 160 -29.73 -14.91 -16.84
N GLY A 161 -28.41 -14.76 -16.95
CA GLY A 161 -27.75 -13.65 -17.67
C GLY A 161 -27.54 -12.39 -16.83
N ALA A 162 -27.42 -12.52 -15.50
CA ALA A 162 -27.16 -11.41 -14.61
C ALA A 162 -25.66 -11.05 -14.60
N THR A 163 -25.33 -9.75 -14.56
CA THR A 163 -23.96 -9.27 -14.32
C THR A 163 -23.93 -8.53 -12.99
N ILE A 164 -23.22 -9.05 -12.00
CA ILE A 164 -23.07 -8.35 -10.72
C ILE A 164 -22.07 -7.20 -10.87
N VAL A 165 -22.44 -6.05 -10.31
CA VAL A 165 -21.52 -4.93 -10.05
C VAL A 165 -21.38 -4.77 -8.54
N PRO A 166 -20.32 -5.33 -7.90
CA PRO A 166 -20.11 -5.20 -6.47
C PRO A 166 -19.81 -3.74 -6.13
N ILE A 167 -20.60 -3.14 -5.27
CA ILE A 167 -20.44 -1.75 -4.84
C ILE A 167 -19.61 -1.72 -3.56
N ILE A 168 -18.50 -0.99 -3.63
CA ILE A 168 -17.61 -0.74 -2.49
C ILE A 168 -17.79 0.72 -2.12
N ILE A 169 -18.19 0.97 -0.89
CA ILE A 169 -18.34 2.32 -0.33
C ILE A 169 -17.28 2.53 0.73
N SER A 170 -16.70 3.72 0.78
CA SER A 170 -15.88 4.15 1.90
C SER A 170 -16.34 5.49 2.42
N SER A 171 -16.32 5.66 3.74
CA SER A 171 -16.53 6.93 4.41
C SER A 171 -15.55 7.07 5.56
N ASP A 172 -15.04 8.28 5.71
CA ASP A 172 -14.30 8.68 6.91
C ASP A 172 -14.39 10.20 7.06
N LYS A 173 -14.55 10.66 8.31
CA LYS A 173 -14.66 12.08 8.62
C LYS A 173 -13.26 12.66 8.77
N THR A 174 -12.86 13.50 7.82
CA THR A 174 -11.54 14.15 7.82
C THR A 174 -11.61 15.59 8.32
N GLN A 175 -10.60 15.99 9.09
CA GLN A 175 -10.37 17.41 9.41
C GLN A 175 -9.82 18.14 8.19
N LEU A 176 -10.34 19.35 7.93
CA LEU A 176 -9.94 20.23 6.83
C LEU A 176 -8.88 21.24 7.26
N THR A 177 -8.90 21.63 8.54
CA THR A 177 -7.97 22.61 9.12
C THR A 177 -7.27 22.03 10.35
N LEU A 178 -6.01 22.44 10.57
CA LEU A 178 -5.26 22.09 11.79
C LEU A 178 -5.79 22.85 13.01
N PHE A 179 -6.36 24.04 12.79
CA PHE A 179 -6.96 24.92 13.80
C PHE A 179 -8.36 25.33 13.35
N GLY A 180 -9.31 25.51 14.28
CA GLY A 180 -10.67 25.96 13.93
C GLY A 180 -11.70 24.86 13.63
N ASN A 181 -11.37 23.58 13.89
CA ASN A 181 -12.34 22.49 14.00
C ASN A 181 -13.25 22.21 12.77
N LYS A 182 -12.85 22.65 11.57
CA LYS A 182 -13.59 22.38 10.34
C LYS A 182 -13.32 20.94 9.85
N ALA A 183 -14.38 20.24 9.48
CA ALA A 183 -14.32 18.85 8.99
C ALA A 183 -15.21 18.67 7.76
N ALA A 184 -14.82 17.74 6.90
CA ALA A 184 -15.64 17.20 5.82
C ALA A 184 -15.93 15.72 6.10
N TYR A 185 -17.04 15.23 5.55
CA TYR A 185 -17.43 13.83 5.69
C TYR A 185 -17.73 13.22 4.32
N PRO A 186 -16.68 12.97 3.52
CA PRO A 186 -16.83 12.42 2.18
C PRO A 186 -17.30 10.97 2.20
N ILE A 187 -18.07 10.60 1.17
CA ILE A 187 -18.40 9.23 0.79
C ILE A 187 -17.78 8.97 -0.58
N TYR A 188 -17.02 7.89 -0.72
CA TYR A 188 -16.49 7.43 -2.01
C TYR A 188 -17.16 6.14 -2.45
N ILE A 189 -17.19 5.93 -3.76
CA ILE A 189 -17.70 4.72 -4.41
C ILE A 189 -16.74 4.22 -5.48
N THR A 190 -16.59 2.90 -5.55
CA THR A 190 -15.99 2.18 -6.68
C THR A 190 -16.73 0.85 -6.90
N ILE A 191 -16.35 0.14 -7.96
CA ILE A 191 -16.95 -1.13 -8.36
C ILE A 191 -15.92 -2.27 -8.29
N GLY A 192 -16.33 -3.43 -7.77
CA GLY A 192 -15.51 -4.64 -7.67
C GLY A 192 -15.13 -5.26 -9.02
N ASN A 193 -15.78 -4.83 -10.11
CA ASN A 193 -15.44 -5.23 -11.48
C ASN A 193 -14.08 -4.68 -11.94
N LEU A 194 -13.59 -3.62 -11.29
CA LEU A 194 -12.25 -3.09 -11.55
C LEU A 194 -11.21 -3.85 -10.72
N PRO A 195 -10.12 -4.32 -11.35
CA PRO A 195 -9.00 -4.91 -10.63
C PRO A 195 -8.51 -3.99 -9.53
N LYS A 196 -8.15 -4.55 -8.37
CA LYS A 196 -7.72 -3.77 -7.22
C LYS A 196 -6.51 -2.88 -7.50
N GLU A 197 -5.58 -3.29 -8.37
CA GLU A 197 -4.42 -2.49 -8.79
C GLU A 197 -4.83 -1.17 -9.46
N VAL A 198 -6.00 -1.17 -10.10
CA VAL A 198 -6.60 0.02 -10.74
C VAL A 198 -7.39 0.83 -9.72
N ARG A 199 -8.16 0.19 -8.83
CA ARG A 199 -8.90 0.88 -7.74
C ARG A 199 -7.98 1.62 -6.76
N ARG A 200 -6.78 1.10 -6.53
CA ARG A 200 -5.76 1.66 -5.63
C ARG A 200 -5.02 2.87 -6.19
N LYS A 201 -5.29 3.26 -7.44
CA LYS A 201 -4.61 4.38 -8.13
C LYS A 201 -5.60 5.52 -8.41
N PRO A 202 -5.69 6.52 -7.51
CA PRO A 202 -6.59 7.66 -7.69
C PRO A 202 -6.42 8.39 -9.05
N SER A 203 -5.20 8.44 -9.58
CA SER A 203 -4.89 9.03 -10.89
C SER A 203 -5.64 8.36 -12.06
N LEU A 204 -5.99 7.09 -11.93
CA LEU A 204 -6.80 6.38 -12.93
C LEU A 204 -8.28 6.74 -12.87
N GLN A 205 -8.74 7.51 -11.88
CA GLN A 205 -10.15 7.90 -11.69
C GLN A 205 -11.10 6.69 -11.57
N SER A 206 -10.63 5.61 -10.95
CA SER A 206 -11.38 4.40 -10.62
C SER A 206 -12.26 4.52 -9.36
N GLN A 207 -12.12 5.62 -8.63
CA GLN A 207 -12.89 5.98 -7.44
C GLN A 207 -13.65 7.28 -7.69
N VAL A 208 -14.87 7.38 -7.20
CA VAL A 208 -15.72 8.59 -7.34
C VAL A 208 -16.08 9.10 -5.96
N LEU A 209 -15.90 10.42 -5.73
CA LEU A 209 -16.53 11.08 -4.59
C LEU A 209 -18.04 11.12 -4.84
N LEU A 210 -18.78 10.29 -4.10
CA LEU A 210 -20.23 10.18 -4.20
C LEU A 210 -20.94 11.35 -3.52
N GLY A 211 -20.41 11.85 -2.40
CA GLY A 211 -21.04 12.96 -1.69
C GLY A 211 -20.29 13.42 -0.44
N TYR A 212 -20.83 14.47 0.18
CA TYR A 212 -20.47 14.99 1.49
C TYR A 212 -21.66 14.87 2.43
N LEU A 213 -21.48 14.12 3.51
CA LEU A 213 -22.42 14.04 4.61
C LEU A 213 -22.33 15.28 5.52
N PRO A 214 -23.40 15.61 6.25
CA PRO A 214 -23.40 16.72 7.19
C PRO A 214 -22.38 16.52 8.33
N THR A 215 -21.64 17.58 8.69
CA THR A 215 -20.63 17.55 9.78
C THR A 215 -21.11 18.23 11.06
N THR A 216 -22.43 18.30 11.27
CA THR A 216 -23.07 18.95 12.42
C THR A 216 -22.64 18.36 13.77
N ARG A 217 -22.62 19.23 14.79
CA ARG A 217 -22.36 18.87 16.19
C ARG A 217 -23.62 18.73 17.03
N LEU A 218 -24.77 19.18 16.52
CA LEU A 218 -26.06 19.16 17.21
C LEU A 218 -25.98 19.73 18.63
N GLU A 219 -25.34 20.89 18.81
CA GLU A 219 -25.07 21.49 20.13
C GLU A 219 -26.36 21.84 20.90
N HIS A 220 -27.46 22.10 20.18
CA HIS A 220 -28.79 22.29 20.74
C HIS A 220 -29.31 21.05 21.51
N ILE A 221 -28.86 19.84 21.18
CA ILE A 221 -29.22 18.61 21.91
C ILE A 221 -28.29 18.47 23.12
N LYS A 222 -28.76 18.84 24.31
CA LYS A 222 -27.96 18.80 25.55
C LYS A 222 -27.56 17.37 25.97
N SER A 223 -28.46 16.39 25.81
CA SER A 223 -28.18 14.99 26.18
C SER A 223 -27.19 14.34 25.21
N LYS A 224 -26.03 13.90 25.71
CA LYS A 224 -25.02 13.17 24.91
C LYS A 224 -25.58 11.90 24.27
N ALA A 225 -26.46 11.17 24.96
CA ALA A 225 -27.07 9.95 24.44
C ALA A 225 -28.05 10.25 23.29
N SER A 226 -28.91 11.25 23.45
CA SER A 226 -29.83 11.67 22.38
C SER A 226 -29.08 12.25 21.20
N ARG A 227 -28.00 13.01 21.44
CA ARG A 227 -27.13 13.55 20.39
C ARG A 227 -26.49 12.45 19.54
N ARG A 228 -25.92 11.42 20.18
CA ARG A 228 -25.36 10.25 19.47
C ARG A 228 -26.39 9.53 18.63
N ARG A 229 -27.60 9.31 19.15
CA ARG A 229 -28.71 8.70 18.39
C ARG A 229 -29.14 9.56 17.21
N CYS A 230 -29.26 10.88 17.38
CA CYS A 230 -29.63 11.79 16.30
C CYS A 230 -28.55 11.82 15.20
N LEU A 231 -27.27 11.85 15.56
CA LEU A 231 -26.17 11.73 14.59
C LEU A 231 -26.22 10.39 13.83
N ALA A 232 -26.52 9.29 14.52
CA ALA A 232 -26.67 7.99 13.87
C ALA A 232 -27.85 7.97 12.89
N ASN A 233 -29.03 8.42 13.32
CA ASN A 233 -30.20 8.55 12.45
C ASN A 233 -29.92 9.46 11.25
N LEU A 234 -29.19 10.56 11.45
CA LEU A 234 -28.78 11.45 10.37
C LEU A 234 -27.89 10.73 9.35
N PHE A 235 -26.87 10.03 9.81
CA PHE A 235 -26.01 9.23 8.94
C PHE A 235 -26.82 8.19 8.13
N HIS A 236 -27.64 7.37 8.80
CA HIS A 236 -28.41 6.33 8.12
C HIS A 236 -29.48 6.91 7.19
N THR A 237 -30.11 8.03 7.54
CA THR A 237 -31.07 8.71 6.65
C THR A 237 -30.38 9.27 5.40
N CYS A 238 -29.20 9.86 5.55
CA CYS A 238 -28.40 10.31 4.41
C CYS A 238 -28.00 9.15 3.50
N MET A 239 -27.43 8.08 4.08
CA MET A 239 -27.03 6.89 3.32
C MET A 239 -28.21 6.21 2.65
N ARG A 240 -29.36 6.12 3.32
CA ARG A 240 -30.61 5.59 2.76
C ARG A 240 -31.06 6.41 1.57
N ARG A 241 -30.98 7.74 1.65
CA ARG A 241 -31.33 8.62 0.54
C ARG A 241 -30.39 8.46 -0.66
N VAL A 242 -29.08 8.38 -0.41
CA VAL A 242 -28.04 8.22 -1.44
C VAL A 242 -28.14 6.84 -2.12
N LEU A 243 -28.43 5.79 -1.36
CA LEU A 243 -28.49 4.39 -1.83
C LEU A 243 -29.90 3.94 -2.23
N ALA A 244 -30.91 4.81 -2.15
CA ALA A 244 -32.30 4.49 -2.45
C ALA A 244 -32.51 3.72 -3.77
N PRO A 245 -31.79 4.03 -4.88
CA PRO A 245 -31.96 3.29 -6.14
C PRO A 245 -31.65 1.78 -6.03
N PHE A 246 -30.84 1.34 -5.07
CA PHE A 246 -30.48 -0.07 -4.92
C PHE A 246 -31.62 -0.94 -4.40
N LYS A 247 -32.60 -0.37 -3.68
CA LYS A 247 -33.73 -1.13 -3.13
C LYS A 247 -34.45 -1.97 -4.19
N GLU A 248 -34.61 -1.41 -5.39
CA GLU A 248 -35.23 -2.07 -6.53
C GLU A 248 -34.17 -2.67 -7.49
N LEU A 249 -33.21 -1.84 -7.92
CA LEU A 249 -32.29 -2.20 -9.02
C LEU A 249 -31.33 -3.34 -8.68
N SER A 250 -31.01 -3.56 -7.39
CA SER A 250 -30.22 -4.71 -6.98
C SER A 250 -30.95 -6.04 -7.26
N ALA A 251 -32.29 -6.05 -7.17
CA ALA A 251 -33.11 -7.24 -7.38
C ALA A 251 -33.53 -7.42 -8.85
N SER A 252 -33.98 -6.35 -9.52
CA SER A 252 -34.48 -6.41 -10.90
C SER A 252 -33.38 -6.32 -11.96
N GLY A 253 -32.27 -5.64 -11.63
CA GLY A 253 -31.21 -5.32 -12.58
C GLY A 253 -31.55 -4.13 -13.49
N ILE A 254 -30.53 -3.56 -14.12
CA ILE A 254 -30.63 -2.44 -15.06
C ILE A 254 -29.76 -2.69 -16.28
N ASN A 255 -30.26 -2.39 -17.48
CA ASN A 255 -29.46 -2.45 -18.69
C ASN A 255 -28.39 -1.35 -18.68
N MET A 256 -27.14 -1.75 -18.83
CA MET A 256 -25.99 -0.84 -18.82
C MET A 256 -24.95 -1.28 -19.86
N ALA A 257 -24.48 -0.33 -20.67
CA ALA A 257 -23.37 -0.56 -21.59
C ALA A 257 -22.03 -0.46 -20.84
N SER A 258 -21.14 -1.43 -21.05
CA SER A 258 -19.72 -1.29 -20.70
C SER A 258 -19.01 -0.38 -21.70
N GLY A 259 -17.76 -0.01 -21.42
CA GLY A 259 -17.00 0.92 -22.27
C GLY A 259 -16.69 0.42 -23.69
N ASP A 260 -16.93 -0.85 -23.98
CA ASP A 260 -16.88 -1.48 -25.31
C ASP A 260 -18.23 -1.43 -26.05
N GLY A 261 -19.25 -0.81 -25.46
CA GLY A 261 -20.58 -0.69 -26.05
C GLY A 261 -21.51 -1.88 -25.78
N VAL A 262 -21.04 -2.96 -25.13
CA VAL A 262 -21.86 -4.16 -24.91
C VAL A 262 -22.84 -3.94 -23.74
N ILE A 263 -24.13 -4.13 -23.99
CA ILE A 263 -25.19 -4.01 -22.98
C ILE A 263 -25.29 -5.29 -22.14
N ARG A 264 -25.32 -5.14 -20.81
CA ARG A 264 -25.56 -6.22 -19.84
C ARG A 264 -26.68 -5.86 -18.88
N ARG A 265 -27.41 -6.87 -18.37
CA ARG A 265 -28.33 -6.70 -17.23
C ARG A 265 -27.50 -6.65 -15.95
N VAL A 266 -27.20 -5.44 -15.52
CA VAL A 266 -26.34 -5.16 -14.37
C VAL A 266 -27.15 -5.13 -13.08
N HIS A 267 -26.70 -5.86 -12.08
CA HIS A 267 -27.21 -5.82 -10.71
C HIS A 267 -26.17 -5.10 -9.82
N PRO A 268 -26.36 -3.81 -9.49
CA PRO A 268 -25.48 -3.13 -8.54
C PRO A 268 -25.80 -3.63 -7.13
N LEU A 269 -24.84 -4.26 -6.45
CA LEU A 269 -25.05 -4.88 -5.14
C LEU A 269 -24.12 -4.26 -4.10
N PHE A 270 -24.66 -3.83 -2.95
CA PHE A 270 -23.83 -3.35 -1.84
C PHE A 270 -23.00 -4.50 -1.27
N ALA A 271 -21.69 -4.47 -1.53
CA ALA A 271 -20.79 -5.58 -1.20
C ALA A 271 -19.99 -5.30 0.08
N VAL A 272 -19.30 -4.15 0.13
CA VAL A 272 -18.32 -3.82 1.18
C VAL A 272 -18.46 -2.37 1.63
N PHE A 273 -18.33 -2.16 2.93
CA PHE A 273 -18.16 -0.85 3.55
C PHE A 273 -16.77 -0.74 4.18
N VAL A 274 -15.93 0.14 3.63
CA VAL A 274 -14.56 0.38 4.06
C VAL A 274 -14.53 1.56 5.02
N SER A 275 -14.23 1.30 6.29
CA SER A 275 -14.17 2.36 7.30
C SER A 275 -13.39 1.92 8.53
N ASP A 276 -13.07 2.89 9.40
CA ASP A 276 -12.41 2.65 10.67
C ASP A 276 -13.38 2.08 11.73
N TYR A 277 -12.88 1.63 12.87
CA TYR A 277 -13.70 0.94 13.87
C TYR A 277 -14.90 1.76 14.41
N PRO A 278 -14.77 3.04 14.81
CA PRO A 278 -15.90 3.89 15.16
C PRO A 278 -16.98 3.94 14.07
N GLU A 279 -16.58 4.10 12.81
CA GLU A 279 -17.51 4.18 11.68
C GLU A 279 -18.13 2.81 11.36
N GLN A 280 -17.37 1.71 11.50
CA GLN A 280 -17.91 0.34 11.38
C GLN A 280 -19.01 0.10 12.42
N CYS A 281 -18.85 0.59 13.65
CA CYS A 281 -19.88 0.55 14.69
C CYS A 281 -21.12 1.36 14.28
N LEU A 282 -20.92 2.57 13.76
CA LEU A 282 -22.01 3.40 13.26
C LEU A 282 -22.80 2.68 12.16
N VAL A 283 -22.12 2.20 11.12
CA VAL A 283 -22.71 1.54 9.95
C VAL A 283 -23.48 0.26 10.31
N SER A 284 -22.94 -0.55 11.22
CA SER A 284 -23.56 -1.78 11.70
C SER A 284 -24.59 -1.56 12.83
N CYS A 285 -24.81 -0.31 13.24
CA CYS A 285 -25.59 0.06 14.42
C CYS A 285 -25.08 -0.60 15.73
N CYS A 286 -23.82 -1.03 15.77
CA CYS A 286 -23.21 -1.68 16.92
C CYS A 286 -22.77 -0.66 17.99
N PRO A 287 -22.95 -0.95 19.28
CA PRO A 287 -22.37 -0.15 20.35
C PRO A 287 -20.85 -0.11 20.31
N TYR A 288 -20.27 1.04 20.66
CA TYR A 288 -18.83 1.18 20.80
C TYR A 288 -18.29 0.27 21.90
N GLY A 289 -17.20 -0.40 21.61
CA GLY A 289 -16.54 -1.37 22.49
C GLY A 289 -16.94 -2.82 22.22
N ARG A 290 -17.80 -3.11 21.24
CA ARG A 290 -18.21 -4.46 20.83
C ARG A 290 -17.74 -4.79 19.42
N CYS A 291 -17.84 -6.06 19.03
CA CYS A 291 -17.58 -6.45 17.64
C CYS A 291 -18.75 -6.05 16.73
N PRO A 292 -18.50 -5.34 15.60
CA PRO A 292 -19.52 -4.99 14.63
C PRO A 292 -19.94 -6.18 13.74
N LYS A 293 -19.33 -7.37 13.90
CA LYS A 293 -19.57 -8.54 13.04
C LYS A 293 -20.20 -9.73 13.74
N CYS A 294 -19.80 -10.02 14.98
CA CYS A 294 -20.25 -11.17 15.77
C CYS A 294 -20.78 -10.76 17.14
N ASP A 295 -21.38 -11.71 17.84
CA ASP A 295 -22.00 -11.53 19.16
C ASP A 295 -21.05 -11.78 20.34
N VAL A 296 -19.73 -11.69 20.13
CA VAL A 296 -18.74 -11.83 21.22
C VAL A 296 -19.04 -10.86 22.39
N PRO A 297 -19.07 -11.36 23.63
CA PRO A 297 -19.16 -10.51 24.82
C PRO A 297 -17.95 -9.58 24.95
N HIS A 298 -18.14 -8.41 25.54
CA HIS A 298 -17.07 -7.41 25.66
C HIS A 298 -15.85 -7.93 26.44
N ASN A 299 -16.10 -8.69 27.51
CA ASN A 299 -15.10 -9.32 28.38
C ASN A 299 -14.38 -10.52 27.74
N GLU A 300 -14.78 -10.94 26.55
CA GLU A 300 -14.22 -12.09 25.82
C GLU A 300 -13.58 -11.68 24.48
N LEU A 301 -13.48 -10.37 24.22
CA LEU A 301 -12.83 -9.84 23.01
C LEU A 301 -11.36 -10.26 22.86
N GLY A 302 -10.69 -10.57 23.98
CA GLY A 302 -9.32 -11.06 23.98
C GLY A 302 -9.18 -12.56 23.68
N GLU A 303 -10.27 -13.33 23.71
CA GLU A 303 -10.22 -14.79 23.58
C GLU A 303 -9.99 -15.24 22.13
N HIS A 304 -9.29 -16.37 21.98
CA HIS A 304 -9.05 -17.04 20.70
C HIS A 304 -9.87 -18.32 20.63
N ASP A 305 -10.18 -18.80 19.43
CA ASP A 305 -10.90 -20.05 19.15
C ASP A 305 -12.36 -20.14 19.67
N ALA A 306 -12.80 -19.23 20.54
CA ALA A 306 -14.20 -19.06 20.90
C ALA A 306 -14.99 -18.62 19.65
N LYS A 307 -15.74 -19.56 19.07
CA LYS A 307 -16.49 -19.34 17.82
C LYS A 307 -17.79 -18.62 18.12
N TYR A 308 -17.76 -17.29 18.13
CA TYR A 308 -18.98 -16.49 18.04
C TYR A 308 -19.43 -16.43 16.58
N PRO A 309 -20.66 -16.85 16.25
CA PRO A 309 -21.17 -16.72 14.90
C PRO A 309 -21.27 -15.24 14.50
N LEU A 310 -21.38 -14.99 13.20
CA LEU A 310 -21.84 -13.68 12.74
C LEU A 310 -23.20 -13.38 13.36
N ARG A 311 -23.44 -12.10 13.64
CA ARG A 311 -24.75 -11.66 14.15
C ARG A 311 -25.86 -12.13 13.21
N ASP A 312 -26.92 -12.66 13.79
CA ASP A 312 -28.08 -13.14 13.05
C ASP A 312 -28.78 -11.96 12.37
N LEU A 313 -28.72 -11.94 11.03
CA LEU A 313 -29.32 -10.86 10.26
C LEU A 313 -30.85 -10.90 10.31
N GLU A 314 -31.46 -12.08 10.37
CA GLU A 314 -32.92 -12.23 10.33
C GLU A 314 -33.54 -11.68 11.61
N ALA A 315 -33.04 -12.13 12.77
CA ALA A 315 -33.43 -11.60 14.08
C ALA A 315 -33.19 -10.08 14.18
N VAL A 316 -32.12 -9.57 13.58
CA VAL A 316 -31.84 -8.13 13.53
C VAL A 316 -32.86 -7.39 12.66
N LEU A 317 -33.23 -7.91 11.49
CA LEU A 317 -34.24 -7.30 10.63
C LEU A 317 -35.62 -7.30 11.30
N GLU A 318 -35.99 -8.35 12.02
CA GLU A 318 -37.21 -8.41 12.83
C GLU A 318 -37.20 -7.34 13.94
N ALA A 319 -36.09 -7.20 14.67
CA ALA A 319 -35.96 -6.17 15.69
C ALA A 319 -36.08 -4.74 15.11
N PHE A 320 -35.47 -4.47 13.96
CA PHE A 320 -35.61 -3.18 13.27
C PHE A 320 -36.98 -2.98 12.60
N GLY A 321 -37.73 -4.06 12.36
CA GLY A 321 -39.11 -4.04 11.87
C GLY A 321 -40.16 -3.80 12.95
N THR A 322 -39.78 -3.80 14.24
CA THR A 322 -40.69 -3.50 15.34
C THR A 322 -41.25 -2.07 15.18
N PRO A 323 -42.57 -1.86 15.25
CA PRO A 323 -43.20 -0.54 15.14
C PRO A 323 -42.55 0.51 16.06
N THR A 324 -42.35 1.72 15.54
CA THR A 324 -41.62 2.81 16.22
C THR A 324 -42.53 3.74 17.04
N ASP A 325 -43.83 3.49 17.00
CA ASP A 325 -44.91 4.14 17.77
C ASP A 325 -44.86 3.78 19.27
N ASP A 326 -44.30 2.63 19.64
CA ASP A 326 -43.77 2.35 20.98
C ASP A 326 -42.22 2.39 21.00
N PRO A 327 -41.61 3.56 21.29
CA PRO A 327 -40.16 3.69 21.41
C PRO A 327 -39.52 2.76 22.45
N THR A 328 -40.28 2.29 23.44
CA THR A 328 -39.80 1.42 24.51
C THR A 328 -39.74 -0.04 24.04
N ALA A 329 -40.76 -0.53 23.35
CA ALA A 329 -40.72 -1.84 22.69
C ALA A 329 -39.62 -1.89 21.64
N TYR A 330 -39.55 -0.90 20.76
CA TYR A 330 -38.51 -0.82 19.72
C TYR A 330 -37.09 -0.83 20.32
N LYS A 331 -36.85 -0.01 21.35
CA LYS A 331 -35.56 0.01 22.05
C LYS A 331 -35.24 -1.32 22.71
N ARG A 332 -36.23 -2.02 23.29
CA ARG A 332 -36.03 -3.35 23.89
C ARG A 332 -35.66 -4.37 22.83
N ALA A 333 -36.36 -4.39 21.69
CA ALA A 333 -36.06 -5.29 20.57
C ALA A 333 -34.62 -5.11 20.05
N CYS A 334 -34.22 -3.86 19.74
CA CYS A 334 -32.85 -3.57 19.29
C CYS A 334 -31.78 -3.95 20.34
N ASN A 335 -32.05 -3.68 21.62
CA ASN A 335 -31.14 -4.06 22.70
C ASN A 335 -31.03 -5.58 22.86
N GLY A 336 -32.12 -6.33 22.62
CA GLY A 336 -32.16 -7.80 22.67
C GLY A 336 -31.21 -8.44 21.67
N VAL A 337 -31.07 -7.85 20.48
CA VAL A 337 -30.06 -8.23 19.47
C VAL A 337 -28.72 -7.50 19.63
N GLY A 338 -28.56 -6.71 20.70
CA GLY A 338 -27.31 -6.03 21.06
C GLY A 338 -26.94 -4.81 20.21
N LEU A 339 -27.90 -4.17 19.53
CA LEU A 339 -27.69 -3.03 18.62
C LEU A 339 -28.36 -1.73 19.11
N HIS A 340 -27.91 -0.61 18.56
CA HIS A 340 -28.52 0.70 18.82
C HIS A 340 -29.84 0.87 18.07
N PRO A 341 -30.87 1.48 18.70
CA PRO A 341 -32.14 1.76 18.06
C PRO A 341 -32.01 2.92 17.06
N VAL A 342 -31.70 2.57 15.81
CA VAL A 342 -31.56 3.48 14.66
C VAL A 342 -32.75 3.31 13.74
N GLN A 343 -33.43 4.41 13.42
CA GLN A 343 -34.63 4.38 12.57
C GLN A 343 -34.25 4.05 11.11
N GLU A 344 -34.76 2.91 10.64
CA GLU A 344 -34.59 2.39 9.28
C GLU A 344 -33.13 2.42 8.78
N PRO A 345 -32.21 1.59 9.34
CA PRO A 345 -30.84 1.57 8.87
C PRO A 345 -30.77 1.40 7.35
N PHE A 346 -29.90 2.17 6.67
CA PHE A 346 -29.86 2.22 5.20
C PHE A 346 -29.78 0.87 4.48
N TRP A 347 -29.21 -0.15 5.14
CA TRP A 347 -29.03 -1.50 4.62
C TRP A 347 -30.23 -2.44 4.85
N GLN A 348 -31.20 -2.05 5.70
CA GLN A 348 -32.34 -2.89 6.09
C GLN A 348 -33.16 -3.36 4.86
N GLY A 349 -33.33 -2.48 3.87
CA GLY A 349 -34.12 -2.76 2.66
C GLY A 349 -33.30 -3.14 1.43
N LEU A 350 -31.99 -3.36 1.54
CA LEU A 350 -31.14 -3.62 0.38
C LEU A 350 -31.10 -5.13 0.05
N PRO A 351 -31.48 -5.54 -1.18
CA PRO A 351 -31.38 -6.95 -1.59
C PRO A 351 -29.94 -7.48 -1.52
N TYR A 352 -29.80 -8.79 -1.23
CA TYR A 352 -28.51 -9.51 -1.18
C TYR A 352 -27.46 -8.90 -0.24
N THR A 353 -27.89 -8.07 0.72
CA THR A 353 -27.00 -7.37 1.64
C THR A 353 -26.97 -8.04 3.00
N HIS A 354 -25.77 -8.35 3.50
CA HIS A 354 -25.57 -8.78 4.88
C HIS A 354 -24.55 -7.85 5.54
N ILE A 355 -25.04 -6.84 6.27
CA ILE A 355 -24.20 -5.74 6.75
C ILE A 355 -22.99 -6.21 7.56
N PHE A 356 -23.17 -7.21 8.43
CA PHE A 356 -22.08 -7.77 9.25
C PHE A 356 -21.01 -8.53 8.45
N ARG A 357 -21.33 -9.00 7.24
CA ARG A 357 -20.32 -9.53 6.29
C ARG A 357 -19.63 -8.39 5.55
N SER A 358 -20.38 -7.36 5.16
CA SER A 358 -19.89 -6.20 4.41
C SER A 358 -18.91 -5.32 5.18
N ILE A 359 -18.86 -5.41 6.50
CA ILE A 359 -17.79 -4.81 7.31
C ILE A 359 -16.49 -5.60 7.10
N THR A 360 -15.50 -4.96 6.48
CA THR A 360 -14.22 -5.60 6.17
C THR A 360 -13.09 -5.18 7.13
N PRO A 361 -12.04 -6.01 7.25
CA PRO A 361 -10.82 -5.67 7.96
C PRO A 361 -10.13 -4.40 7.45
N ASP A 362 -9.35 -3.76 8.32
CA ASP A 362 -8.62 -2.53 8.02
C ASP A 362 -7.19 -2.58 8.59
N ASN A 363 -6.21 -2.77 7.72
CA ASN A 363 -4.80 -2.90 8.13
C ASN A 363 -4.27 -1.64 8.82
N LEU A 364 -4.72 -0.46 8.37
CA LEU A 364 -4.23 0.79 8.89
C LEU A 364 -4.70 1.01 10.32
N HIS A 365 -6.01 1.02 10.56
CA HIS A 365 -6.53 1.38 11.89
C HIS A 365 -6.60 0.21 12.87
N GLN A 366 -6.73 -1.04 12.40
CA GLN A 366 -6.80 -2.21 13.28
C GLN A 366 -5.42 -2.79 13.59
N ILE A 367 -4.55 -2.98 12.59
CA ILE A 367 -3.21 -3.54 12.81
C ILE A 367 -2.20 -2.43 13.14
N CYS A 368 -1.91 -1.52 12.21
CA CYS A 368 -0.81 -0.56 12.33
C CYS A 368 -1.03 0.45 13.46
N GLN A 369 -2.16 1.17 13.45
CA GLN A 369 -2.54 2.15 14.47
C GLN A 369 -3.39 1.54 15.61
N GLY A 370 -3.57 0.22 15.60
CA GLY A 370 -4.32 -0.51 16.62
C GLY A 370 -3.42 -1.41 17.45
N VAL A 371 -3.32 -2.68 17.05
CA VAL A 371 -2.61 -3.71 17.81
C VAL A 371 -1.10 -3.41 17.90
N LEU A 372 -0.46 -3.00 16.80
CA LEU A 372 0.97 -2.67 16.80
C LEU A 372 1.28 -1.45 17.66
N LYS A 373 0.42 -0.42 17.64
CA LYS A 373 0.53 0.73 18.54
C LYS A 373 0.56 0.30 20.02
N HIS A 374 -0.31 -0.63 20.39
CA HIS A 374 -0.32 -1.18 21.75
C HIS A 374 0.94 -2.01 22.04
N LEU A 375 1.37 -2.85 21.11
CA LEU A 375 2.59 -3.64 21.24
C LEU A 375 3.82 -2.77 21.50
N VAL A 376 4.01 -1.71 20.72
CA VAL A 376 5.11 -0.74 20.92
C VAL A 376 5.01 -0.07 22.28
N GLY A 377 3.80 0.27 22.73
CA GLY A 377 3.56 0.83 24.06
C GLY A 377 3.94 -0.14 25.19
N TRP A 378 3.57 -1.42 25.09
CA TRP A 378 3.91 -2.44 26.08
C TRP A 378 5.42 -2.63 26.19
N LEU A 379 6.10 -2.79 25.04
CA LEU A 379 7.54 -3.03 25.00
C LEU A 379 8.36 -1.86 25.56
N ARG A 380 7.86 -0.62 25.44
CA ARG A 380 8.53 0.58 25.93
C ARG A 380 8.19 0.94 27.38
N SER A 381 7.24 0.25 28.00
CA SER A 381 6.90 0.51 29.40
C SER A 381 8.05 0.15 30.33
N ASP A 382 8.17 0.86 31.45
CA ASP A 382 9.24 0.67 32.43
C ASP A 382 9.20 -0.70 33.11
N VAL A 383 8.05 -1.38 33.07
CA VAL A 383 7.88 -2.75 33.57
C VAL A 383 8.34 -3.83 32.61
N VAL A 384 8.65 -3.49 31.34
CA VAL A 384 9.16 -4.45 30.33
C VAL A 384 10.62 -4.17 29.98
N PHE A 385 10.90 -3.12 29.22
CA PHE A 385 12.27 -2.77 28.80
C PHE A 385 12.64 -1.30 29.07
N GLY A 386 11.66 -0.43 29.31
CA GLY A 386 11.85 1.01 29.40
C GLY A 386 12.18 1.70 28.06
N PRO A 387 12.02 3.03 27.97
CA PRO A 387 12.26 3.78 26.75
C PRO A 387 13.75 3.90 26.39
N GLU A 388 14.63 3.94 27.39
CA GLU A 388 16.05 4.25 27.21
C GLU A 388 16.78 3.20 26.35
N GLU A 389 16.61 1.92 26.68
CA GLU A 389 17.29 0.82 25.98
C GLU A 389 16.71 0.62 24.57
N ILE A 390 15.40 0.74 24.40
CA ILE A 390 14.75 0.68 23.09
C ILE A 390 15.26 1.80 22.18
N ASP A 391 15.35 3.03 22.69
CA ASP A 391 15.85 4.17 21.94
C ASP A 391 17.36 4.08 21.70
N ALA A 392 18.12 3.50 22.61
CA ALA A 392 19.54 3.21 22.43
C ALA A 392 19.77 2.25 21.25
N ARG A 393 18.97 1.19 21.11
CA ARG A 393 19.04 0.26 19.96
C ARG A 393 18.59 0.90 18.66
N CYS A 394 17.52 1.69 18.69
CA CYS A 394 17.05 2.44 17.51
C CYS A 394 18.16 3.32 16.91
N ARG A 395 18.93 3.98 17.76
CA ARG A 395 20.06 4.86 17.37
C ARG A 395 21.22 4.11 16.72
N ARG A 396 21.38 2.83 17.03
CA ARG A 396 22.53 1.99 16.61
C ARG A 396 22.19 1.04 15.47
N MET A 397 20.95 1.04 14.98
CA MET A 397 20.57 0.28 13.80
C MET A 397 21.25 0.81 12.55
N SER A 398 21.81 -0.10 11.75
CA SER A 398 22.44 0.26 10.48
C SER A 398 21.42 0.85 9.48
N PRO A 399 21.77 1.90 8.73
CA PRO A 399 20.87 2.46 7.73
C PRO A 399 20.68 1.51 6.55
N ASN A 400 19.49 1.49 5.97
CA ASN A 400 19.18 0.80 4.72
C ASN A 400 18.08 1.57 3.96
N HIS A 401 17.87 1.32 2.66
CA HIS A 401 16.98 2.14 1.82
C HIS A 401 15.54 2.18 2.33
N ASN A 402 14.96 1.02 2.66
CA ASN A 402 13.58 0.91 3.14
C ASN A 402 13.45 1.06 4.66
N LEU A 403 14.50 1.50 5.38
CA LEU A 403 14.41 1.72 6.83
C LEU A 403 14.48 3.20 7.18
N ARG A 404 13.55 3.64 8.02
CA ARG A 404 13.63 4.97 8.64
C ARG A 404 14.61 4.89 9.80
N TRP A 405 15.59 5.79 9.80
CA TRP A 405 16.46 5.97 10.95
C TRP A 405 15.77 6.83 12.01
N PHE A 406 15.75 6.34 13.25
CA PHE A 406 15.16 7.01 14.41
C PHE A 406 16.27 7.56 15.31
N GLU A 407 16.84 8.70 14.91
CA GLU A 407 17.98 9.34 15.58
C GLU A 407 17.73 9.67 17.06
N LYS A 408 16.50 10.04 17.42
CA LYS A 408 16.08 10.31 18.81
C LYS A 408 15.30 9.14 19.42
N GLY A 409 15.47 7.95 18.86
CA GLY A 409 14.65 6.78 19.18
C GLY A 409 13.20 6.93 18.75
N ILE A 410 12.36 6.03 19.22
CA ILE A 410 10.92 6.00 18.94
C ILE A 410 10.10 6.61 20.08
N SER A 411 10.72 6.92 21.22
CA SER A 411 9.96 7.44 22.37
C SER A 411 9.56 8.89 22.27
N SER A 412 10.32 9.70 21.55
CA SER A 412 10.05 11.12 21.34
C SER A 412 8.96 11.41 20.30
N LEU A 413 8.47 10.38 19.59
CA LEU A 413 7.48 10.55 18.53
C LEU A 413 6.10 10.88 19.12
N SER A 414 5.48 11.95 18.61
CA SER A 414 4.10 12.34 18.92
C SER A 414 3.23 12.26 17.66
N LYS A 415 1.93 11.96 17.83
CA LYS A 415 0.97 11.80 16.71
C LYS A 415 1.47 10.84 15.61
N VAL A 416 2.00 9.69 16.05
CA VAL A 416 2.62 8.67 15.20
C VAL A 416 1.64 8.19 14.11
N SER A 417 2.01 8.43 12.86
CA SER A 417 1.22 8.06 11.66
C SER A 417 1.24 6.55 11.39
N GLY A 418 0.39 6.08 10.48
CA GLY A 418 0.42 4.69 10.02
C GLY A 418 1.75 4.31 9.36
N GLN A 419 2.32 5.20 8.55
CA GLN A 419 3.64 5.00 7.94
C GLN A 419 4.75 4.89 8.98
N GLU A 420 4.68 5.66 10.07
CA GLU A 420 5.65 5.56 11.16
C GLU A 420 5.54 4.25 11.92
N HIS A 421 4.33 3.77 12.23
CA HIS A 421 4.15 2.45 12.81
C HIS A 421 4.71 1.34 11.89
N ARG A 422 4.47 1.42 10.57
CA ARG A 422 5.09 0.49 9.62
C ARG A 422 6.61 0.53 9.68
N ASN A 423 7.21 1.72 9.74
CA ASN A 423 8.65 1.87 9.87
C ASN A 423 9.20 1.29 11.18
N ILE A 424 8.46 1.43 12.29
CA ILE A 424 8.81 0.81 13.59
C ILE A 424 8.73 -0.71 13.49
N ALA A 425 7.67 -1.25 12.87
CA ALA A 425 7.50 -2.70 12.71
C ALA A 425 8.67 -3.37 11.98
N ARG A 426 9.24 -2.70 10.98
CA ARG A 426 10.41 -3.18 10.21
C ARG A 426 11.66 -3.42 11.07
N ILE A 427 11.75 -2.77 12.24
CA ILE A 427 12.90 -2.89 13.15
C ILE A 427 12.56 -3.56 14.48
N LEU A 428 11.27 -3.65 14.84
CA LEU A 428 10.81 -3.97 16.18
C LEU A 428 11.38 -5.28 16.74
N LEU A 429 11.38 -6.36 15.94
CA LEU A 429 11.89 -7.65 16.41
C LEU A 429 13.40 -7.60 16.70
N GLY A 430 14.16 -6.88 15.87
CA GLY A 430 15.61 -6.71 16.07
C GLY A 430 15.95 -5.88 17.30
N LEU A 431 15.04 -5.01 17.75
CA LEU A 431 15.23 -4.27 19.00
C LEU A 431 15.12 -5.19 20.23
N VAL A 432 14.21 -6.17 20.21
CA VAL A 432 13.83 -6.92 21.42
C VAL A 432 14.39 -8.35 21.50
N VAL A 433 14.95 -8.90 20.40
CA VAL A 433 15.30 -10.33 20.32
C VAL A 433 16.31 -10.81 21.37
N ASP A 434 17.25 -9.96 21.78
CA ASP A 434 18.30 -10.29 22.75
C ASP A 434 18.08 -9.63 24.13
N LEU A 435 16.93 -9.00 24.37
CA LEU A 435 16.67 -8.30 25.64
C LEU A 435 16.25 -9.29 26.75
N PRO A 436 16.83 -9.18 27.96
CA PRO A 436 16.36 -9.94 29.11
C PRO A 436 15.03 -9.38 29.61
N LEU A 437 14.20 -10.24 30.22
CA LEU A 437 12.99 -9.83 30.92
C LEU A 437 13.24 -9.66 32.42
N PRO A 438 12.50 -8.75 33.09
CA PRO A 438 12.54 -8.67 34.54
C PRO A 438 11.98 -9.94 35.20
N GLY A 439 12.38 -10.19 36.44
CA GLY A 439 11.86 -11.30 37.25
C GLY A 439 12.24 -12.71 36.75
N GLY A 440 13.21 -12.83 35.84
CA GLY A 440 13.67 -14.13 35.33
C GLY A 440 12.70 -14.83 34.37
N LEU A 441 11.67 -14.12 33.89
CA LEU A 441 10.70 -14.64 32.93
C LEU A 441 11.37 -15.00 31.59
N ASP A 442 10.84 -16.00 30.89
CA ASP A 442 11.37 -16.48 29.61
C ASP A 442 11.20 -15.43 28.49
N PRO A 443 12.29 -14.79 27.99
CA PRO A 443 12.21 -13.82 26.90
C PRO A 443 11.70 -14.43 25.60
N ALA A 444 11.85 -15.75 25.41
CA ALA A 444 11.40 -16.42 24.21
C ALA A 444 9.88 -16.33 24.03
N ARG A 445 9.09 -16.32 25.11
CA ARG A 445 7.64 -16.14 25.04
C ARG A 445 7.27 -14.76 24.50
N LEU A 446 7.89 -13.70 25.00
CA LEU A 446 7.69 -12.34 24.48
C LEU A 446 8.12 -12.24 23.01
N VAL A 447 9.29 -12.76 22.67
CA VAL A 447 9.82 -12.75 21.30
C VAL A 447 8.88 -13.49 20.33
N ARG A 448 8.32 -14.63 20.73
CA ARG A 448 7.30 -15.36 19.95
C ARG A 448 6.03 -14.53 19.77
N ALA A 449 5.55 -13.82 20.79
CA ALA A 449 4.38 -12.95 20.71
C ALA A 449 4.60 -11.77 19.74
N VAL A 450 5.74 -11.07 19.85
CA VAL A 450 6.12 -9.96 18.96
C VAL A 450 6.25 -10.46 17.52
N ARG A 451 6.96 -11.57 17.31
CA ARG A 451 7.12 -12.19 15.98
C ARG A 451 5.77 -12.57 15.38
N ALA A 452 4.87 -13.16 16.15
CA ALA A 452 3.57 -13.60 15.69
C ALA A 452 2.68 -12.46 15.19
N LEU A 453 2.67 -11.31 15.89
CA LEU A 453 1.95 -10.12 15.40
C LEU A 453 2.58 -9.52 14.15
N LEU A 454 3.91 -9.52 14.05
CA LEU A 454 4.59 -9.09 12.83
C LEU A 454 4.29 -10.05 11.67
N ASP A 455 4.32 -11.36 11.89
CA ASP A 455 3.89 -12.35 10.89
C ASP A 455 2.47 -12.04 10.39
N PHE A 456 1.52 -11.87 11.32
CA PHE A 456 0.14 -11.54 10.98
C PHE A 456 0.06 -10.25 10.13
N MET A 457 0.77 -9.19 10.53
CA MET A 457 0.77 -7.92 9.81
C MET A 457 1.33 -8.02 8.39
N TYR A 458 2.37 -8.83 8.16
CA TYR A 458 2.93 -9.01 6.82
C TYR A 458 2.07 -9.95 5.98
N LEU A 459 1.58 -11.06 6.55
CA LEU A 459 0.70 -12.00 5.88
C LEU A 459 -0.62 -11.34 5.48
N ALA A 460 -1.25 -10.53 6.35
CA ALA A 460 -2.50 -9.83 6.04
C ALA A 460 -2.37 -8.91 4.81
N ARG A 461 -1.16 -8.42 4.52
CA ARG A 461 -0.87 -7.52 3.39
C ARG A 461 -0.43 -8.26 2.12
N TYR A 462 -0.48 -9.60 2.11
CA TYR A 462 -0.16 -10.35 0.90
C TYR A 462 -1.09 -9.94 -0.24
N PRO A 463 -0.54 -9.70 -1.45
CA PRO A 463 -1.36 -9.35 -2.61
C PRO A 463 -2.12 -10.56 -3.16
N VAL A 464 -1.72 -11.79 -2.80
CA VAL A 464 -2.40 -13.03 -3.18
C VAL A 464 -2.27 -14.01 -2.01
N HIS A 465 -3.37 -14.64 -1.66
CA HIS A 465 -3.43 -15.69 -0.65
C HIS A 465 -3.75 -17.04 -1.27
N SER A 466 -2.95 -18.05 -0.98
CA SER A 466 -3.34 -19.45 -1.15
C SER A 466 -4.06 -19.94 0.11
N THR A 467 -4.69 -21.11 0.04
CA THR A 467 -5.19 -21.81 1.25
C THR A 467 -4.10 -22.02 2.28
N ASP A 468 -2.86 -22.27 1.86
CA ASP A 468 -1.72 -22.45 2.76
C ASP A 468 -1.29 -21.12 3.40
N SER A 469 -1.20 -20.03 2.65
CA SER A 469 -0.82 -18.74 3.25
C SER A 469 -1.93 -18.17 4.14
N LEU A 470 -3.19 -18.51 3.90
CA LEU A 470 -4.29 -18.24 4.83
C LEU A 470 -4.16 -19.06 6.12
N LYS A 471 -3.71 -20.31 6.04
CA LYS A 471 -3.38 -21.11 7.23
C LYS A 471 -2.24 -20.47 8.01
N LEU A 472 -1.18 -20.00 7.33
CA LEU A 472 -0.10 -19.27 7.99
C LEU A 472 -0.59 -18.00 8.71
N LEU A 473 -1.53 -17.25 8.10
CA LEU A 473 -2.15 -16.07 8.71
C LEU A 473 -2.90 -16.44 10.00
N LYS A 474 -3.71 -17.49 9.97
CA LYS A 474 -4.41 -17.99 11.15
C LYS A 474 -3.43 -18.47 12.23
N ASP A 475 -2.44 -19.27 11.84
CA ASP A 475 -1.43 -19.79 12.75
C ASP A 475 -0.62 -18.67 13.40
N ALA A 476 -0.38 -17.55 12.70
CA ALA A 476 0.26 -16.38 13.28
C ALA A 476 -0.58 -15.77 14.40
N LEU A 477 -1.89 -15.61 14.20
CA LEU A 477 -2.79 -15.14 15.25
C LEU A 477 -2.84 -16.12 16.44
N THR A 478 -2.98 -17.41 16.17
CA THR A 478 -2.95 -18.46 17.21
C THR A 478 -1.65 -18.43 18.01
N ARG A 479 -0.49 -18.26 17.36
CA ARG A 479 0.80 -18.11 18.04
C ARG A 479 0.83 -16.87 18.93
N PHE A 480 0.24 -15.75 18.49
CA PHE A 480 0.15 -14.57 19.34
C PHE A 480 -0.68 -14.86 20.60
N HIS A 481 -1.89 -15.41 20.45
CA HIS A 481 -2.75 -15.72 21.60
C HIS A 481 -2.13 -16.72 22.57
N LYS A 482 -1.36 -17.71 22.08
CA LYS A 482 -0.61 -18.64 22.95
C LYS A 482 0.50 -17.98 23.78
N ASN A 483 1.00 -16.82 23.37
CA ASN A 483 2.16 -16.18 24.02
C ASN A 483 1.84 -14.81 24.65
N LYS A 484 0.71 -14.17 24.31
CA LYS A 484 0.40 -12.78 24.70
C LYS A 484 0.31 -12.55 26.20
N ASP A 485 -0.03 -13.55 27.01
CA ASP A 485 -0.23 -13.33 28.45
C ASP A 485 1.09 -13.01 29.17
N ILE A 486 2.24 -13.17 28.51
CA ILE A 486 3.51 -12.61 28.99
C ILE A 486 3.42 -11.10 29.28
N PHE A 487 2.58 -10.35 28.55
CA PHE A 487 2.35 -8.93 28.81
C PHE A 487 1.45 -8.67 30.03
N LEU A 488 0.65 -9.66 30.46
CA LEU A 488 -0.08 -9.63 31.73
C LEU A 488 0.86 -9.98 32.89
N ASP A 489 1.66 -11.04 32.72
CA ASP A 489 2.66 -11.49 33.69
C ASP A 489 3.67 -10.39 34.03
N LEU A 490 4.06 -9.59 33.03
CA LEU A 490 4.94 -8.43 33.18
C LEU A 490 4.23 -7.17 33.72
N GLY A 491 2.90 -7.20 33.89
CA GLY A 491 2.12 -6.03 34.32
C GLY A 491 2.00 -4.91 33.27
N ALA A 492 2.37 -5.16 32.01
CA ALA A 492 2.28 -4.17 30.93
C ALA A 492 0.82 -3.87 30.52
N ARG A 493 -0.12 -4.76 30.88
CA ARG A 493 -1.57 -4.60 30.69
C ARG A 493 -2.35 -5.51 31.64
N THR A 494 -3.64 -5.22 31.83
CA THR A 494 -4.55 -6.00 32.69
C THR A 494 -5.45 -6.98 31.94
N ASN A 495 -5.75 -6.75 30.65
CA ASN A 495 -6.54 -7.66 29.81
C ASN A 495 -6.32 -7.33 28.31
N PHE A 496 -6.85 -8.20 27.44
CA PHE A 496 -6.82 -8.04 25.99
C PHE A 496 -8.20 -7.75 25.37
N ASN A 497 -9.14 -7.27 26.17
CA ASN A 497 -10.54 -7.10 25.78
C ASN A 497 -10.77 -5.80 25.02
N PHE A 498 -10.18 -5.69 23.83
CA PHE A 498 -10.35 -4.55 22.96
C PHE A 498 -10.67 -4.95 21.51
N PRO A 499 -11.62 -4.26 20.86
CA PRO A 499 -12.16 -4.65 19.55
C PRO A 499 -11.14 -4.82 18.43
N LYS A 500 -10.06 -4.01 18.44
CA LYS A 500 -9.04 -4.05 17.38
C LYS A 500 -8.23 -5.36 17.37
N LEU A 501 -8.06 -6.01 18.53
CA LEU A 501 -7.46 -7.35 18.58
C LEU A 501 -8.45 -8.40 18.09
N HIS A 502 -9.69 -8.37 18.58
CA HIS A 502 -10.73 -9.30 18.16
C HIS A 502 -10.98 -9.25 16.64
N ALA A 503 -10.90 -8.07 16.03
CA ALA A 503 -11.07 -7.89 14.59
C ALA A 503 -10.11 -8.75 13.75
N LEU A 504 -8.95 -9.13 14.29
CA LEU A 504 -7.99 -10.00 13.62
C LEU A 504 -8.56 -11.40 13.31
N GLU A 505 -9.51 -11.88 14.12
CA GLU A 505 -10.24 -13.15 13.89
C GLU A 505 -11.04 -13.15 12.58
N HIS A 506 -11.43 -11.98 12.09
CA HIS A 506 -12.28 -11.85 10.91
C HIS A 506 -11.51 -11.72 9.60
N TYR A 507 -10.18 -11.58 9.63
CA TYR A 507 -9.35 -11.41 8.43
C TYR A 507 -9.46 -12.61 7.49
N PHE A 508 -9.29 -13.82 8.03
CA PHE A 508 -9.36 -15.06 7.25
C PHE A 508 -10.67 -15.15 6.46
N THR A 509 -11.81 -15.01 7.14
CA THR A 509 -13.14 -15.12 6.51
C THR A 509 -13.37 -13.99 5.51
N SER A 510 -12.99 -12.76 5.82
CA SER A 510 -13.13 -11.63 4.90
C SER A 510 -12.27 -11.79 3.64
N ILE A 511 -11.06 -12.34 3.75
CA ILE A 511 -10.21 -12.62 2.60
C ILE A 511 -10.86 -13.67 1.69
N MET A 512 -11.42 -14.73 2.28
CA MET A 512 -12.13 -15.76 1.52
C MET A 512 -13.39 -15.21 0.84
N LEU A 513 -14.10 -14.26 1.46
CA LEU A 513 -15.32 -13.69 0.90
C LEU A 513 -15.05 -12.67 -0.20
N PHE A 514 -14.10 -11.75 0.00
CA PHE A 514 -13.94 -10.55 -0.83
C PHE A 514 -12.55 -10.39 -1.47
N GLY A 515 -11.65 -11.36 -1.32
CA GLY A 515 -10.25 -11.24 -1.74
C GLY A 515 -9.37 -10.58 -0.68
N THR A 516 -8.08 -10.41 -0.97
CA THR A 516 -7.06 -9.88 -0.04
C THR A 516 -7.39 -8.47 0.48
N THR A 517 -6.81 -8.06 1.61
CA THR A 517 -7.23 -6.83 2.30
C THR A 517 -6.98 -5.54 1.53
N ASP A 518 -6.02 -5.54 0.59
CA ASP A 518 -5.76 -4.40 -0.30
C ASP A 518 -6.91 -4.11 -1.29
N ASN A 519 -7.96 -4.93 -1.29
CA ASN A 519 -9.24 -4.63 -1.96
C ASN A 519 -10.07 -3.57 -1.23
N TYR A 520 -9.89 -3.41 0.09
CA TYR A 520 -10.83 -2.68 0.96
C TYR A 520 -10.13 -2.03 2.16
N ASP A 521 -8.89 -1.58 1.97
CA ASP A 521 -8.10 -0.86 2.98
C ASP A 521 -8.43 0.65 2.99
N THR A 522 -8.42 1.26 4.18
CA THR A 522 -8.67 2.69 4.38
C THR A 522 -7.49 3.57 3.96
N GLU A 523 -6.29 3.01 3.74
CA GLU A 523 -5.13 3.77 3.23
C GLU A 523 -5.48 4.53 1.92
N TYR A 524 -6.36 3.98 1.09
CA TYR A 524 -6.78 4.62 -0.16
C TYR A 524 -7.73 5.79 0.08
N SER A 525 -8.69 5.67 0.99
CA SER A 525 -9.60 6.78 1.32
C SER A 525 -8.87 7.95 1.98
N GLU A 526 -7.88 7.70 2.83
CA GLU A 526 -7.02 8.75 3.38
C GLU A 526 -6.30 9.54 2.28
N ARG A 527 -5.79 8.85 1.25
CA ARG A 527 -5.17 9.51 0.09
C ARG A 527 -6.19 10.32 -0.70
N LEU A 528 -7.40 9.80 -0.90
CA LEU A 528 -8.48 10.50 -1.59
C LEU A 528 -8.90 11.78 -0.83
N HIS A 529 -8.83 11.82 0.50
CA HIS A 529 -9.14 13.03 1.26
C HIS A 529 -8.25 14.22 0.92
N ILE A 530 -7.00 13.97 0.49
CA ILE A 530 -6.09 15.03 0.08
C ILE A 530 -6.68 15.76 -1.13
N ASP A 531 -6.95 15.03 -2.21
CA ASP A 531 -7.42 15.60 -3.47
C ASP A 531 -8.88 16.06 -3.39
N PHE A 532 -9.75 15.27 -2.77
CA PHE A 532 -11.19 15.50 -2.82
C PHE A 532 -11.68 16.43 -1.74
N ALA A 533 -11.14 16.38 -0.52
CA ALA A 533 -11.63 17.22 0.59
C ALA A 533 -10.68 18.40 0.89
N LYS A 534 -9.41 18.13 1.16
CA LYS A 534 -8.45 19.13 1.66
C LYS A 534 -8.07 20.15 0.59
N ASP A 535 -7.72 19.70 -0.61
CA ASP A 535 -7.36 20.60 -1.72
C ASP A 535 -8.59 21.37 -2.23
N ALA A 536 -9.75 20.72 -2.33
CA ALA A 536 -11.00 21.40 -2.67
C ALA A 536 -11.35 22.49 -1.64
N TYR A 537 -11.20 22.20 -0.35
CA TYR A 537 -11.42 23.20 0.70
C TYR A 537 -10.42 24.35 0.63
N ARG A 538 -9.12 24.06 0.40
CA ARG A 538 -8.07 25.09 0.23
C ARG A 538 -8.34 26.01 -0.97
N ALA A 539 -8.95 25.48 -2.03
CA ALA A 539 -9.33 26.25 -3.21
C ALA A 539 -10.61 27.09 -3.02
N SER A 540 -11.36 26.89 -1.93
CA SER A 540 -12.56 27.68 -1.60
C SER A 540 -12.23 28.95 -0.82
N ASN A 541 -13.18 29.88 -0.75
CA ASN A 541 -13.10 31.04 0.13
C ASN A 541 -13.34 30.71 1.62
N ARG A 542 -13.58 29.42 1.95
CA ARG A 542 -13.83 28.89 3.31
C ARG A 542 -15.12 29.35 3.99
N ARG A 543 -16.06 29.93 3.22
CA ARG A 543 -17.42 30.31 3.63
C ARG A 543 -18.41 29.57 2.73
N ASP A 544 -19.38 28.86 3.31
CA ASP A 544 -20.30 27.98 2.59
C ASP A 544 -19.54 27.17 1.53
N GLU A 545 -18.56 26.41 2.03
CA GLU A 545 -17.48 25.85 1.24
C GLU A 545 -17.94 24.78 0.23
N TYR A 546 -18.99 24.01 0.56
CA TYR A 546 -19.37 22.83 -0.22
C TYR A 546 -19.74 23.13 -1.68
N PRO A 547 -20.61 24.13 -2.02
CA PRO A 547 -20.86 24.51 -3.41
C PRO A 547 -19.60 24.86 -4.21
N GLN A 548 -18.62 25.51 -3.58
CA GLN A 548 -17.35 25.87 -4.22
C GLN A 548 -16.47 24.63 -4.40
N MET A 549 -16.38 23.78 -3.37
CA MET A 549 -15.65 22.52 -3.40
C MET A 549 -16.18 21.59 -4.49
N THR A 550 -17.49 21.38 -4.56
CA THR A 550 -18.11 20.49 -5.57
C THR A 550 -17.90 21.00 -6.99
N THR A 551 -18.01 22.31 -7.21
CA THR A 551 -17.77 22.94 -8.53
C THR A 551 -16.30 22.82 -8.95
N TRP A 552 -15.36 23.10 -8.03
CA TRP A 552 -13.93 22.97 -8.28
C TRP A 552 -13.56 21.52 -8.66
N LEU A 553 -14.10 20.54 -7.93
CA LEU A 553 -13.88 19.12 -8.19
C LEU A 553 -14.40 18.70 -9.57
N ILE A 554 -15.64 19.07 -9.93
CA ILE A 554 -16.21 18.75 -11.24
C ILE A 554 -15.29 19.24 -12.36
N ARG A 555 -14.81 20.49 -12.28
CA ARG A 555 -13.92 21.07 -13.30
C ARG A 555 -12.58 20.34 -13.38
N LYS A 556 -11.96 20.03 -12.23
CA LYS A 556 -10.71 19.25 -12.17
C LYS A 556 -10.89 17.85 -12.78
N GLU A 557 -11.99 17.17 -12.46
CA GLU A 557 -12.29 15.83 -13.00
C GLU A 557 -12.57 15.85 -14.51
N LYS A 558 -13.23 16.89 -15.02
CA LYS A 558 -13.46 17.11 -16.46
C LYS A 558 -12.15 17.24 -17.22
N VAL A 559 -11.25 18.11 -16.75
CA VAL A 559 -9.93 18.32 -17.37
C VAL A 559 -9.10 17.03 -17.34
N GLN A 560 -9.09 16.31 -16.23
CA GLN A 560 -8.39 15.01 -16.14
C GLN A 560 -8.98 13.94 -17.07
N SER A 561 -10.30 13.91 -17.25
CA SER A 561 -10.96 12.96 -18.15
C SER A 561 -10.63 13.30 -19.60
N PHE A 562 -10.68 14.58 -19.94
CA PHE A 562 -10.31 15.09 -21.26
C PHE A 562 -8.83 14.84 -21.58
N ALA A 563 -7.93 14.99 -20.61
CA ALA A 563 -6.50 14.65 -20.78
C ALA A 563 -6.28 13.20 -21.20
N LYS A 564 -7.07 12.27 -20.65
CA LYS A 564 -7.01 10.85 -21.01
C LYS A 564 -7.52 10.61 -22.43
N PHE A 565 -8.58 11.31 -22.82
CA PHE A 565 -9.13 11.26 -24.17
C PHE A 565 -8.14 11.82 -25.21
N ILE A 566 -7.50 12.97 -24.94
CA ILE A 566 -6.46 13.54 -25.81
C ILE A 566 -5.28 12.58 -25.97
N LYS A 567 -4.81 11.97 -24.88
CA LYS A 567 -3.74 10.95 -24.97
C LYS A 567 -4.14 9.77 -25.87
N TRP A 568 -5.41 9.37 -25.83
CA TRP A 568 -5.93 8.32 -26.73
C TRP A 568 -6.01 8.79 -28.18
N ARG A 569 -6.51 10.00 -28.47
CA ARG A 569 -6.50 10.57 -29.84
C ARG A 569 -5.09 10.64 -30.42
N LEU A 570 -4.13 11.16 -29.66
CA LEU A 570 -2.72 11.26 -30.06
C LEU A 570 -2.07 9.88 -30.31
N SER A 571 -2.62 8.80 -29.76
CA SER A 571 -2.18 7.43 -30.06
C SER A 571 -2.78 6.84 -31.35
N GLY A 572 -3.48 7.67 -32.13
CA GLY A 572 -4.18 7.29 -33.36
C GLY A 572 -5.55 6.66 -33.12
N ALA A 573 -6.24 7.03 -32.02
CA ALA A 573 -7.57 6.54 -31.66
C ALA A 573 -7.70 5.00 -31.67
N ARG A 574 -6.59 4.29 -31.41
CA ARG A 574 -6.54 2.83 -31.49
C ARG A 574 -7.40 2.19 -30.38
N PRO A 575 -7.95 0.99 -30.62
CA PRO A 575 -8.61 0.22 -29.56
C PRO A 575 -7.68 0.07 -28.35
N LEU A 576 -8.23 0.32 -27.16
CA LEU A 576 -7.47 0.24 -25.92
C LEU A 576 -7.13 -1.22 -25.66
N GLN A 577 -5.85 -1.54 -25.54
CA GLN A 577 -5.39 -2.89 -25.28
C GLN A 577 -5.56 -3.26 -23.81
N THR A 578 -5.86 -4.53 -23.53
CA THR A 578 -5.81 -5.06 -22.17
C THR A 578 -4.38 -5.00 -21.65
N PRO A 579 -4.08 -4.21 -20.60
CA PRO A 579 -2.77 -4.22 -19.99
C PRO A 579 -2.49 -5.61 -19.40
N ASP A 580 -1.25 -6.06 -19.53
CA ASP A 580 -0.81 -7.32 -18.96
C ASP A 580 -0.68 -7.21 -17.43
N LEU A 581 -1.79 -7.50 -16.74
CA LEU A 581 -1.94 -7.55 -15.29
C LEU A 581 -1.37 -8.85 -14.69
N ARG A 582 -0.11 -9.20 -15.00
CA ARG A 582 0.50 -10.42 -14.42
C ARG A 582 0.39 -10.41 -12.91
N PHE A 583 -0.20 -11.47 -12.39
CA PHE A 583 -0.22 -11.77 -10.96
C PHE A 583 1.14 -12.36 -10.57
N GLY A 584 1.95 -11.57 -9.86
CA GLY A 584 3.26 -12.01 -9.39
C GLY A 584 4.08 -10.86 -8.80
N PRO A 585 5.12 -11.16 -8.01
CA PRO A 585 6.02 -10.13 -7.52
C PRO A 585 6.64 -9.38 -8.71
N PRO A 586 6.68 -8.05 -8.68
CA PRO A 586 7.21 -7.27 -9.78
C PRO A 586 8.70 -7.63 -10.00
N SER A 587 9.08 -7.79 -11.26
CA SER A 587 10.48 -8.02 -11.63
C SER A 587 11.30 -6.76 -11.32
N LEU A 588 12.20 -6.84 -10.35
CA LEU A 588 13.14 -5.76 -10.05
C LEU A 588 14.12 -5.58 -11.22
N GLN A 589 14.15 -4.37 -11.78
CA GLN A 589 15.10 -4.00 -12.83
C GLN A 589 16.20 -3.14 -12.24
N LEU A 590 17.45 -3.47 -12.57
CA LEU A 590 18.61 -2.73 -12.12
C LEU A 590 18.79 -1.47 -12.98
N ARG A 591 18.81 -0.30 -12.33
CA ARG A 591 19.08 1.00 -12.95
C ARG A 591 20.32 1.65 -12.38
N MET A 592 21.29 1.89 -13.26
CA MET A 592 22.55 2.55 -12.92
C MET A 592 22.58 4.01 -13.37
N ALA A 593 23.40 4.83 -12.71
CA ALA A 593 23.69 6.17 -13.19
C ALA A 593 24.36 6.09 -14.57
N GLN A 594 23.99 6.99 -15.49
CA GLN A 594 24.54 6.98 -16.85
C GLN A 594 26.06 7.26 -16.89
N ARG A 595 26.56 8.01 -15.91
CA ARG A 595 27.99 8.36 -15.78
C ARG A 595 28.51 7.93 -14.41
N PRO A 596 29.75 7.41 -14.32
CA PRO A 596 30.39 7.14 -13.05
C PRO A 596 30.66 8.46 -12.32
N LEU A 597 30.81 8.40 -11.00
CA LEU A 597 31.16 9.57 -10.20
C LEU A 597 32.58 10.05 -10.54
N ARG A 598 33.54 9.11 -10.53
CA ARG A 598 34.97 9.39 -10.68
C ARG A 598 35.74 8.11 -11.04
N SER A 599 36.84 8.27 -11.76
CA SER A 599 37.83 7.19 -11.95
C SER A 599 38.81 7.19 -10.78
N ARG A 600 39.07 6.02 -10.18
CA ARG A 600 39.98 5.85 -9.04
C ARG A 600 41.07 4.83 -9.35
N PRO A 601 42.31 5.03 -8.86
CA PRO A 601 43.31 3.98 -8.86
C PRO A 601 42.79 2.76 -8.08
N ILE A 602 43.07 1.56 -8.56
CA ILE A 602 42.62 0.33 -7.89
C ILE A 602 43.18 0.21 -6.46
N ASP A 603 44.41 0.69 -6.24
CA ASP A 603 45.09 0.67 -4.94
C ASP A 603 44.45 1.61 -3.92
N ALA A 604 43.84 2.70 -4.38
CA ALA A 604 43.18 3.65 -3.49
C ALA A 604 41.88 3.08 -2.88
N LEU A 605 41.30 2.02 -3.47
CA LEU A 605 40.05 1.44 -2.98
C LEU A 605 40.22 0.70 -1.66
N ALA A 606 41.40 0.15 -1.38
CA ALA A 606 41.67 -0.52 -0.11
C ALA A 606 41.44 0.43 1.07
N THR A 607 41.93 1.66 0.98
CA THR A 607 41.81 2.68 2.03
C THR A 607 40.53 3.51 1.90
N GLU A 608 40.20 4.02 0.71
CA GLU A 608 39.03 4.91 0.54
C GLU A 608 37.69 4.19 0.77
N HIS A 609 37.57 2.94 0.30
CA HIS A 609 36.33 2.16 0.35
C HIS A 609 36.35 1.07 1.43
N GLY A 610 37.46 0.97 2.18
CA GLY A 610 37.73 -0.15 3.07
C GLY A 610 37.54 -1.49 2.35
N ALA A 611 38.17 -1.63 1.17
CA ALA A 611 38.10 -2.81 0.32
C ALA A 611 39.47 -3.52 0.27
N PRO A 612 40.01 -3.99 1.42
CA PRO A 612 41.24 -4.77 1.42
C PRO A 612 41.04 -6.02 0.55
N GLY A 613 42.05 -6.39 -0.24
CA GLY A 613 41.93 -7.50 -1.17
C GLY A 613 41.20 -7.20 -2.49
N PHE A 614 40.87 -5.93 -2.81
CA PHE A 614 40.26 -5.59 -4.10
C PHE A 614 41.03 -6.12 -5.32
N ARG A 615 42.36 -5.98 -5.32
CA ARG A 615 43.23 -6.51 -6.38
C ARG A 615 43.09 -8.02 -6.52
N TYR A 616 43.22 -8.72 -5.39
CA TYR A 616 43.09 -10.17 -5.31
C TYR A 616 41.72 -10.63 -5.85
N ALA A 617 40.64 -10.05 -5.36
CA ALA A 617 39.29 -10.42 -5.80
C ALA A 617 39.06 -10.14 -7.29
N LEU A 618 39.59 -9.02 -7.81
CA LEU A 618 39.44 -8.66 -9.22
C LEU A 618 40.25 -9.60 -10.13
N SER A 619 41.48 -9.93 -9.78
CA SER A 619 42.30 -10.83 -10.62
C SER A 619 41.72 -12.24 -10.65
N HIS A 620 41.26 -12.78 -9.51
CA HIS A 620 40.58 -14.07 -9.45
C HIS A 620 39.31 -14.09 -10.30
N PHE A 621 38.49 -13.04 -10.21
CA PHE A 621 37.28 -12.92 -11.01
C PHE A 621 37.59 -12.91 -12.51
N LEU A 622 38.58 -12.12 -12.96
CA LEU A 622 38.92 -12.02 -14.38
C LEU A 622 39.53 -13.32 -14.93
N VAL A 623 40.39 -13.99 -14.17
CA VAL A 623 40.96 -15.29 -14.55
C VAL A 623 39.87 -16.35 -14.67
N ALA A 624 39.02 -16.48 -13.65
CA ALA A 624 37.91 -17.44 -13.65
C ALA A 624 36.90 -17.15 -14.77
N ARG A 625 36.66 -15.88 -15.08
CA ARG A 625 35.74 -15.47 -16.16
C ARG A 625 36.29 -15.82 -17.55
N ARG A 626 37.59 -15.62 -17.79
CA ARG A 626 38.24 -15.99 -19.06
C ARG A 626 38.35 -17.49 -19.24
N ASN A 627 38.48 -18.23 -18.15
CA ASN A 627 38.72 -19.68 -18.18
C ASN A 627 37.77 -20.39 -17.20
N PRO A 628 36.48 -20.55 -17.57
CA PRO A 628 35.47 -21.15 -16.68
C PRO A 628 35.78 -22.58 -16.25
N GLU A 629 36.54 -23.32 -17.06
CA GLU A 629 36.90 -24.72 -16.82
C GLU A 629 38.04 -24.91 -15.81
N LEU A 630 38.73 -23.83 -15.40
CA LEU A 630 39.86 -23.95 -14.48
C LEU A 630 39.39 -24.28 -13.05
N SER A 631 40.11 -25.21 -12.41
CA SER A 631 39.94 -25.48 -11.00
C SER A 631 40.25 -24.24 -10.14
N ARG A 632 39.65 -24.14 -8.95
CA ARG A 632 39.91 -23.03 -8.02
C ARG A 632 41.39 -22.90 -7.66
N GLN A 633 42.11 -24.01 -7.50
CA GLN A 633 43.56 -24.00 -7.23
C GLN A 633 44.35 -23.41 -8.40
N THR A 634 43.97 -23.75 -9.62
CA THR A 634 44.60 -23.24 -10.85
C THR A 634 44.32 -21.75 -11.03
N VAL A 635 43.09 -21.29 -10.77
CA VAL A 635 42.74 -19.86 -10.78
C VAL A 635 43.62 -19.07 -9.81
N ASN A 636 43.82 -19.58 -8.59
CA ASN A 636 44.68 -18.92 -7.60
C ASN A 636 46.12 -18.72 -8.11
N ARG A 637 46.69 -19.74 -8.80
CA ARG A 637 48.05 -19.64 -9.35
C ARG A 637 48.17 -18.59 -10.46
N TYR A 638 47.18 -18.49 -11.35
CA TYR A 638 47.21 -17.54 -12.46
C TYR A 638 46.83 -16.12 -12.07
N ALA A 639 46.02 -15.94 -11.02
CA ALA A 639 45.54 -14.63 -10.60
C ALA A 639 46.66 -13.65 -10.19
N HIS A 640 47.77 -14.15 -9.63
CA HIS A 640 48.92 -13.31 -9.27
C HIS A 640 49.68 -12.74 -10.49
N LEU A 641 49.56 -13.40 -11.65
CA LEU A 641 50.22 -13.00 -12.90
C LEU A 641 49.32 -12.14 -13.79
N PHE A 642 48.06 -11.94 -13.40
CA PHE A 642 47.08 -11.26 -14.24
C PHE A 642 47.26 -9.73 -14.21
N VAL A 643 47.46 -9.13 -15.38
CA VAL A 643 47.62 -7.67 -15.51
C VAL A 643 46.27 -6.97 -15.31
N LEU A 644 46.14 -6.27 -14.18
CA LEU A 644 44.96 -5.48 -13.84
C LEU A 644 45.01 -4.07 -14.46
N PRO A 645 43.85 -3.46 -14.76
CA PRO A 645 43.80 -2.05 -15.14
C PRO A 645 44.23 -1.17 -13.95
N ALA A 646 44.99 -0.10 -14.23
CA ALA A 646 45.44 0.83 -13.19
C ALA A 646 44.28 1.55 -12.48
N ARG A 647 43.15 1.73 -13.16
CA ARG A 647 42.01 2.51 -12.67
C ARG A 647 40.68 1.84 -13.00
N VAL A 648 39.68 2.12 -12.17
CA VAL A 648 38.28 1.74 -12.38
C VAL A 648 37.35 2.93 -12.18
N SER A 649 36.18 2.88 -12.82
CA SER A 649 35.15 3.92 -12.72
C SER A 649 34.16 3.58 -11.62
N ILE A 650 33.99 4.44 -10.62
CA ILE A 650 33.22 4.15 -9.39
C ILE A 650 31.80 4.74 -9.44
N TYR A 651 30.85 4.00 -8.87
CA TYR A 651 29.45 4.38 -8.70
C TYR A 651 29.06 4.34 -7.21
N GLN A 652 28.17 5.25 -6.79
CA GLN A 652 27.79 5.38 -5.37
C GLN A 652 26.55 4.58 -4.97
N LYS A 653 25.77 4.09 -5.94
CA LYS A 653 24.52 3.40 -5.68
C LYS A 653 24.08 2.55 -6.87
N ALA A 654 23.43 1.44 -6.56
CA ALA A 654 22.66 0.63 -7.49
C ALA A 654 21.18 0.76 -7.11
N LYS A 655 20.33 1.17 -8.07
CA LYS A 655 18.89 1.34 -7.83
C LYS A 655 18.13 0.17 -8.46
N PHE A 656 17.12 -0.32 -7.76
CA PHE A 656 16.17 -1.29 -8.29
C PHE A 656 14.84 -0.59 -8.51
N GLU A 657 14.31 -0.71 -9.72
CA GLU A 657 13.02 -0.14 -10.10
C GLU A 657 12.01 -1.20 -10.47
N VAL A 658 10.74 -0.88 -10.21
CA VAL A 658 9.59 -1.65 -10.67
C VAL A 658 8.86 -0.80 -11.70
N PHE A 659 8.58 -1.41 -12.85
CA PHE A 659 7.78 -0.77 -13.89
C PHE A 659 6.30 -0.99 -13.62
N ASP A 660 5.58 0.10 -13.35
CA ASP A 660 4.14 0.12 -13.25
C ASP A 660 3.53 0.10 -14.65
N ARG A 661 3.09 -1.08 -15.09
CA ARG A 661 2.49 -1.28 -16.42
C ARG A 661 1.18 -0.52 -16.63
N LEU A 662 0.48 -0.15 -15.55
CA LEU A 662 -0.78 0.60 -15.64
C LEU A 662 -0.55 2.10 -15.86
N LEU A 663 0.49 2.65 -15.22
CA LEU A 663 0.85 4.07 -15.36
C LEU A 663 1.88 4.31 -16.47
N GLY A 664 2.63 3.27 -16.87
CA GLY A 664 3.78 3.38 -17.76
C GLY A 664 4.98 4.06 -17.09
N GLU A 665 5.08 3.97 -15.76
CA GLU A 665 6.08 4.69 -14.96
C GLU A 665 6.95 3.72 -14.18
N ALA A 666 8.26 3.96 -14.14
CA ALA A 666 9.19 3.23 -13.29
C ALA A 666 9.35 3.95 -11.94
N SER A 667 9.25 3.21 -10.85
CA SER A 667 9.52 3.73 -9.50
C SER A 667 10.67 2.97 -8.84
N ILE A 668 11.55 3.70 -8.16
CA ILE A 668 12.65 3.10 -7.40
C ILE A 668 12.06 2.52 -6.12
N VAL A 669 12.22 1.22 -5.92
CA VAL A 669 11.70 0.49 -4.75
C VAL A 669 12.80 0.03 -3.79
N ASP A 670 14.04 -0.01 -4.27
CA ASP A 670 15.19 -0.38 -3.46
C ASP A 670 16.48 0.29 -3.97
N THR A 671 17.47 0.47 -3.09
CA THR A 671 18.77 1.03 -3.47
C THR A 671 19.87 0.52 -2.55
N VAL A 672 20.93 -0.04 -3.15
CA VAL A 672 22.17 -0.39 -2.44
C VAL A 672 23.12 0.80 -2.52
N HIS A 673 23.46 1.40 -1.37
CA HIS A 673 24.40 2.50 -1.27
C HIS A 673 25.83 2.02 -1.01
N VAL A 674 26.77 2.65 -1.69
CA VAL A 674 28.20 2.35 -1.61
C VAL A 674 28.96 3.68 -1.66
N ARG A 675 29.07 4.32 -0.49
CA ARG A 675 29.63 5.66 -0.36
C ARG A 675 30.79 5.63 0.64
N PRO A 676 32.04 5.89 0.20
CA PRO A 676 33.14 6.11 1.12
C PRO A 676 32.97 7.45 1.86
N GLN A 677 33.64 7.61 3.01
CA GLN A 677 33.64 8.89 3.72
C GLN A 677 34.24 9.97 2.82
N ALA A 678 33.52 11.07 2.63
CA ALA A 678 34.02 12.22 1.89
C ALA A 678 34.71 13.21 2.85
N ARG A 679 35.38 14.23 2.32
CA ARG A 679 35.88 15.36 3.14
C ARG A 679 34.76 16.14 3.86
N THR A 680 33.50 15.96 3.43
CA THR A 680 32.32 16.53 4.07
C THR A 680 31.86 15.66 5.25
N ALA A 681 31.13 16.23 6.21
CA ALA A 681 30.64 15.59 7.43
C ALA A 681 29.64 14.42 7.25
N VAL A 682 29.54 13.84 6.06
CA VAL A 682 28.64 12.71 5.77
C VAL A 682 29.41 11.40 6.01
N PRO A 683 28.95 10.55 6.95
CA PRO A 683 29.61 9.27 7.23
C PRO A 683 29.64 8.32 6.02
N ALA A 684 30.60 7.39 6.04
CA ALA A 684 30.64 6.29 5.08
C ALA A 684 29.36 5.43 5.20
N ARG A 685 28.94 4.83 4.08
CA ARG A 685 27.77 3.94 4.03
C ARG A 685 27.99 2.82 3.01
N PHE A 686 27.95 1.58 3.49
CA PHE A 686 28.10 0.38 2.69
C PHE A 686 26.97 -0.60 3.02
N ASP A 687 25.95 -0.60 2.16
CA ASP A 687 24.74 -1.39 2.38
C ASP A 687 25.01 -2.89 2.13
N THR A 688 24.25 -3.73 2.80
CA THR A 688 24.23 -5.18 2.61
C THR A 688 23.23 -5.59 1.54
N ALA A 689 23.56 -6.62 0.78
CA ALA A 689 22.76 -7.11 -0.34
C ALA A 689 22.73 -8.63 -0.40
N LEU A 690 21.64 -9.17 -0.93
CA LEU A 690 21.48 -10.60 -1.23
C LEU A 690 22.04 -10.87 -2.62
N VAL A 691 23.00 -11.78 -2.71
CA VAL A 691 23.77 -12.06 -3.94
C VAL A 691 23.62 -13.53 -4.31
N ARG A 692 23.40 -13.80 -5.60
CA ARG A 692 23.35 -15.16 -6.15
C ARG A 692 24.76 -15.74 -6.29
N VAL A 693 24.98 -16.90 -5.68
CA VAL A 693 26.23 -17.66 -5.69
C VAL A 693 25.97 -19.02 -6.36
N GLY A 694 26.51 -19.23 -7.57
CA GLY A 694 26.33 -20.45 -8.37
C GLY A 694 25.20 -20.40 -9.42
N THR A 695 25.00 -21.51 -10.12
CA THR A 695 24.05 -21.66 -11.26
C THR A 695 22.69 -22.26 -10.88
N ALA A 696 22.51 -22.71 -9.64
CA ALA A 696 21.26 -23.34 -9.22
C ALA A 696 20.08 -22.36 -9.30
N SER A 697 19.09 -22.70 -10.12
CA SER A 697 17.77 -22.04 -10.13
C SER A 697 17.01 -22.52 -8.90
N ALA A 698 16.59 -21.60 -8.03
CA ALA A 698 15.77 -21.95 -6.87
C ALA A 698 14.32 -22.22 -7.33
N SER A 699 13.75 -23.34 -6.90
CA SER A 699 12.31 -23.65 -6.96
C SER A 699 11.83 -24.13 -5.59
N GLY A 700 10.63 -23.73 -5.17
CA GLY A 700 9.97 -24.20 -3.94
C GLY A 700 10.67 -23.84 -2.61
N ASP A 701 10.54 -24.70 -1.60
CA ASP A 701 11.00 -24.60 -0.19
C ASP A 701 12.51 -24.31 0.03
N LYS A 702 13.27 -24.08 -1.05
CA LYS A 702 14.70 -23.75 -1.06
C LYS A 702 14.95 -22.36 -1.63
N ALA A 703 14.09 -21.39 -1.35
CA ALA A 703 14.16 -20.02 -1.89
C ALA A 703 15.51 -19.30 -1.64
N LEU A 704 16.21 -19.65 -0.55
CA LEU A 704 17.53 -19.11 -0.20
C LEU A 704 18.70 -19.94 -0.74
N GLN A 705 18.45 -21.09 -1.36
CA GLN A 705 19.50 -21.92 -1.93
C GLN A 705 20.19 -21.18 -3.08
N GLY A 706 21.52 -21.16 -3.07
CA GLY A 706 22.31 -20.40 -4.03
C GLY A 706 22.28 -18.89 -3.79
N LEU A 707 21.82 -18.42 -2.63
CA LEU A 707 21.91 -17.02 -2.21
C LEU A 707 22.83 -16.88 -0.99
N ARG A 708 23.56 -15.78 -0.92
CA ARG A 708 24.41 -15.40 0.22
C ARG A 708 24.36 -13.89 0.43
N ILE A 709 24.46 -13.45 1.69
CA ILE A 709 24.49 -12.02 2.00
C ILE A 709 25.93 -11.51 1.93
N ALA A 710 26.10 -10.33 1.35
CA ALA A 710 27.38 -9.64 1.27
C ALA A 710 27.22 -8.14 1.56
N GLN A 711 28.23 -7.51 2.15
CA GLN A 711 28.33 -6.06 2.25
C GLN A 711 29.01 -5.52 0.98
N VAL A 712 28.39 -4.57 0.30
CA VAL A 712 28.93 -4.03 -0.95
C VAL A 712 29.86 -2.85 -0.66
N ARG A 713 31.16 -3.00 -0.92
CA ARG A 713 32.17 -1.96 -0.60
C ARG A 713 32.53 -1.07 -1.80
N ALA A 714 32.42 -1.58 -3.03
CA ALA A 714 32.57 -0.78 -4.24
C ALA A 714 31.64 -1.27 -5.37
N ILE A 715 31.06 -0.35 -6.14
CA ILE A 715 30.41 -0.63 -7.42
C ILE A 715 31.22 0.07 -8.50
N PHE A 716 31.61 -0.65 -9.55
CA PHE A 716 32.54 -0.14 -10.54
C PHE A 716 32.35 -0.72 -11.94
N THR A 717 32.96 -0.07 -12.91
CA THR A 717 33.15 -0.60 -14.27
C THR A 717 34.63 -0.58 -14.63
N LEU A 718 35.04 -1.54 -15.46
CA LEU A 718 36.40 -1.58 -16.02
C LEU A 718 36.53 -0.59 -17.19
N PRO A 719 37.75 -0.07 -17.47
CA PRO A 719 38.01 0.67 -18.71
C PRO A 719 37.57 -0.15 -19.93
N LEU A 720 37.00 0.51 -20.94
CA LEU A 720 36.36 -0.18 -22.08
C LEU A 720 37.26 -1.23 -22.76
N LYS A 721 38.55 -0.94 -22.95
CA LYS A 721 39.53 -1.88 -23.52
C LYS A 721 39.66 -3.15 -22.67
N SER A 722 39.76 -3.00 -21.35
CA SER A 722 39.84 -4.12 -20.40
C SER A 722 38.52 -4.89 -20.33
N ALA A 723 37.38 -4.18 -20.33
CA ALA A 723 36.05 -4.80 -20.33
C ALA A 723 35.82 -5.69 -21.57
N ARG A 724 36.16 -5.18 -22.77
CA ARG A 724 36.07 -5.94 -24.03
C ARG A 724 36.96 -7.17 -24.03
N ALA A 725 38.20 -7.03 -23.56
CA ALA A 725 39.14 -8.14 -23.48
C ALA A 725 38.74 -9.24 -22.47
N ASN A 726 37.67 -9.04 -21.68
CA ASN A 726 37.18 -10.01 -20.70
C ASN A 726 35.70 -10.38 -20.91
N SER A 727 35.11 -10.02 -22.06
CA SER A 727 33.69 -10.26 -22.34
C SER A 727 32.76 -9.70 -21.26
N LEU A 728 33.11 -8.52 -20.73
CA LEU A 728 32.37 -7.77 -19.71
C LEU A 728 31.77 -6.51 -20.33
N VAL A 729 31.18 -6.63 -21.52
CA VAL A 729 30.41 -5.57 -22.17
C VAL A 729 28.98 -6.05 -22.41
N ASP A 730 28.05 -5.11 -22.31
CA ASP A 730 26.67 -5.33 -22.67
C ASP A 730 26.56 -5.55 -24.19
N ALA A 731 25.90 -6.63 -24.60
CA ALA A 731 25.85 -7.03 -26.00
C ALA A 731 25.09 -6.02 -26.89
N THR A 732 24.13 -5.29 -26.32
CA THR A 732 23.28 -4.35 -27.06
C THR A 732 23.91 -2.96 -27.14
N THR A 733 24.50 -2.48 -26.05
CA THR A 733 25.00 -1.11 -25.94
C THR A 733 26.52 -0.99 -26.11
N GLY A 734 27.25 -2.11 -26.05
CA GLY A 734 28.72 -2.15 -26.09
C GLY A 734 29.41 -1.51 -24.88
N LYS A 735 28.65 -1.13 -23.85
CA LYS A 735 29.16 -0.47 -22.64
C LYS A 735 29.68 -1.50 -21.63
N PRO A 736 30.68 -1.15 -20.79
CA PRO A 736 31.16 -2.05 -19.74
C PRO A 736 30.04 -2.47 -18.78
N LEU A 737 29.99 -3.75 -18.42
CA LEU A 737 29.12 -4.28 -17.39
C LEU A 737 29.53 -3.76 -16.01
N HIS A 738 28.55 -3.56 -15.14
CA HIS A 738 28.77 -3.13 -13.77
C HIS A 738 29.17 -4.32 -12.89
N LEU A 739 30.18 -4.11 -12.07
CA LEU A 739 30.74 -5.07 -11.12
C LEU A 739 30.56 -4.53 -9.69
N ALA A 740 30.51 -5.44 -8.73
CA ALA A 740 30.51 -5.12 -7.31
C ALA A 740 31.63 -5.87 -6.60
N PHE A 741 32.42 -5.17 -5.78
CA PHE A 741 33.33 -5.79 -4.83
C PHE A 741 32.61 -5.90 -3.47
N VAL A 742 32.61 -7.11 -2.91
CA VAL A 742 31.79 -7.45 -1.74
C VAL A 742 32.60 -8.18 -0.68
N HIS A 743 32.25 -7.96 0.59
CA HIS A 743 32.67 -8.77 1.73
C HIS A 743 31.54 -9.73 2.12
N TRP A 744 31.85 -10.99 2.32
CA TRP A 744 30.85 -12.02 2.56
C TRP A 744 30.49 -12.18 4.04
N PHE A 745 29.21 -12.45 4.30
CA PHE A 745 28.74 -13.04 5.54
C PHE A 745 28.70 -14.57 5.44
N SER A 746 28.60 -15.27 6.56
CA SER A 746 28.45 -16.73 6.57
C SER A 746 27.25 -17.17 5.73
N PRO A 747 27.25 -18.39 5.17
CA PRO A 747 26.06 -18.96 4.52
C PRO A 747 24.86 -19.00 5.47
N PHE A 748 23.65 -19.09 4.90
CA PHE A 748 22.43 -19.34 5.67
C PHE A 748 22.52 -20.70 6.37
N THR A 749 22.12 -20.73 7.64
CA THR A 749 22.03 -21.93 8.48
C THR A 749 20.57 -22.16 8.87
N THR A 750 20.27 -23.02 9.85
CA THR A 750 18.90 -23.18 10.34
C THR A 750 18.42 -21.89 11.04
N PRO A 751 17.21 -21.39 10.74
CA PRO A 751 16.65 -20.25 11.46
C PRO A 751 16.42 -20.57 12.93
N ARG A 752 16.60 -19.59 13.81
CA ARG A 752 16.40 -19.78 15.27
C ARG A 752 14.93 -20.05 15.59
N ALA A 753 14.65 -20.97 16.51
CA ALA A 753 13.29 -21.47 16.76
C ALA A 753 12.26 -20.38 17.16
N ASN A 754 12.63 -19.43 18.04
CA ASN A 754 11.68 -18.49 18.62
C ASN A 754 11.32 -17.31 17.71
N HIS A 755 12.31 -16.73 17.04
CA HIS A 755 12.13 -15.54 16.19
C HIS A 755 12.23 -15.83 14.69
N ARG A 756 12.64 -17.06 14.31
CA ARG A 756 12.77 -17.54 12.93
C ARG A 756 13.69 -16.70 12.03
N MET A 757 14.60 -15.93 12.62
CA MET A 757 15.62 -15.20 11.87
C MET A 757 16.89 -16.04 11.72
N TYR A 758 17.53 -15.93 10.56
CA TYR A 758 18.85 -16.52 10.31
C TYR A 758 19.92 -15.72 11.04
N ARG A 759 20.81 -16.41 11.76
CA ARG A 759 21.98 -15.79 12.40
C ARG A 759 23.18 -15.88 11.47
N LEU A 760 23.88 -14.76 11.27
CA LEU A 760 25.06 -14.65 10.42
C LEU A 760 26.26 -14.09 11.20
N ALA A 761 27.45 -14.34 10.69
CA ALA A 761 28.70 -13.69 11.10
C ALA A 761 29.47 -13.23 9.86
N ARG A 762 30.42 -12.29 10.01
CA ARG A 762 31.35 -11.96 8.91
C ARG A 762 32.22 -13.18 8.60
N SER A 763 32.46 -13.43 7.32
CA SER A 763 33.38 -14.48 6.89
C SER A 763 34.78 -13.91 6.76
N PHE A 764 35.77 -14.67 7.24
CA PHE A 764 37.18 -14.30 7.16
C PHE A 764 37.95 -15.42 6.47
N ASP A 765 38.91 -15.05 5.62
CA ASP A 765 39.89 -15.95 5.03
C ASP A 765 41.20 -15.83 5.84
N THR A 766 41.82 -16.96 6.16
CA THR A 766 43.10 -17.02 6.89
C THR A 766 44.24 -16.98 5.89
N ILE A 767 45.16 -16.03 6.07
CA ILE A 767 46.39 -15.92 5.30
C ILE A 767 47.55 -16.23 6.24
N ASN A 768 48.41 -17.17 5.86
CA ASN A 768 49.65 -17.43 6.57
C ASN A 768 50.69 -16.41 6.10
N THR A 769 51.15 -15.53 6.99
CA THR A 769 52.25 -14.59 6.76
C THR A 769 53.51 -15.08 7.49
N SER A 770 54.67 -14.48 7.19
CA SER A 770 55.92 -14.77 7.89
C SER A 770 55.88 -14.43 9.39
N GLU A 771 54.92 -13.61 9.81
CA GLU A 771 54.74 -13.15 11.20
C GLU A 771 53.58 -13.84 11.94
N GLY A 772 52.85 -14.76 11.29
CA GLY A 772 51.76 -15.53 11.91
C GLY A 772 50.55 -15.75 10.98
N GLN A 773 49.38 -16.03 11.58
CA GLN A 773 48.12 -16.14 10.84
C GLN A 773 47.34 -14.82 10.91
N GLU A 774 47.09 -14.19 9.77
CA GLU A 774 46.25 -12.99 9.67
C GLU A 774 44.87 -13.35 9.13
N GLN A 775 43.81 -12.77 9.69
CA GLN A 775 42.44 -12.94 9.21
C GLN A 775 42.02 -11.72 8.40
N THR A 776 41.63 -11.94 7.14
CA THR A 776 41.12 -10.89 6.26
C THR A 776 39.66 -11.14 5.90
N PRO A 777 38.82 -10.10 5.72
CA PRO A 777 37.43 -10.31 5.32
C PRO A 777 37.35 -11.09 4.01
N SER A 778 36.57 -12.17 4.00
CA SER A 778 36.39 -12.97 2.79
C SER A 778 35.71 -12.12 1.72
N CYS A 779 36.35 -11.98 0.57
CA CYS A 779 35.97 -11.00 -0.44
C CYS A 779 35.86 -11.61 -1.84
N SER A 780 35.09 -10.96 -2.71
CA SER A 780 35.02 -11.33 -4.14
C SER A 780 34.54 -10.17 -5.00
N VAL A 781 34.78 -10.26 -6.31
CA VAL A 781 34.09 -9.44 -7.31
C VAL A 781 32.96 -10.27 -7.92
N VAL A 782 31.78 -9.68 -8.02
CA VAL A 782 30.59 -10.27 -8.63
C VAL A 782 30.05 -9.36 -9.73
N LEU A 783 29.32 -9.93 -10.69
CA LEU A 783 28.51 -9.13 -11.61
C LEU A 783 27.40 -8.45 -10.83
N LEU A 784 27.14 -7.17 -11.09
CA LEU A 784 26.07 -6.46 -10.39
C LEU A 784 24.68 -7.07 -10.68
N THR A 785 24.52 -7.78 -11.80
CA THR A 785 23.32 -8.55 -12.13
C THR A 785 23.09 -9.77 -11.23
N GLN A 786 24.10 -10.21 -10.46
CA GLN A 786 23.95 -11.26 -9.44
C GLN A 786 23.39 -10.70 -8.12
N VAL A 787 23.40 -9.38 -7.93
CA VAL A 787 22.78 -8.74 -6.76
C VAL A 787 21.27 -8.71 -6.97
N VAL A 788 20.56 -9.45 -6.12
CA VAL A 788 19.10 -9.61 -6.22
C VAL A 788 18.40 -8.37 -5.68
N ARG A 789 18.85 -7.88 -4.51
CA ARG A 789 18.26 -6.76 -3.76
C ARG A 789 19.14 -6.38 -2.57
N SER A 790 18.87 -5.24 -1.96
CA SER A 790 19.38 -4.94 -0.62
C SER A 790 18.69 -5.82 0.43
N VAL A 791 19.38 -6.03 1.55
CA VAL A 791 18.88 -6.76 2.72
C VAL A 791 19.37 -6.05 3.97
N HIS A 792 18.55 -5.98 5.01
CA HIS A 792 18.97 -5.40 6.29
C HIS A 792 19.41 -6.50 7.27
N LEU A 793 20.42 -6.19 8.08
CA LEU A 793 20.92 -7.03 9.15
C LEU A 793 20.72 -6.31 10.49
N PHE A 794 20.05 -6.96 11.43
CA PHE A 794 20.04 -6.52 12.82
C PHE A 794 21.37 -6.88 13.47
N PRO A 795 22.09 -5.92 14.09
CA PRO A 795 23.21 -6.25 14.96
C PRO A 795 22.70 -7.09 16.13
N ALA A 796 23.42 -8.16 16.49
CA ALA A 796 23.17 -8.83 17.75
C ALA A 796 23.71 -7.96 18.89
N PHE A 797 22.85 -7.12 19.47
CA PHE A 797 23.23 -6.16 20.52
C PHE A 797 23.62 -6.84 21.83
N GLY A 798 23.16 -8.08 22.07
CA GLY A 798 23.24 -8.71 23.40
C GLY A 798 22.21 -8.10 24.37
N PRO A 799 22.41 -8.21 25.68
CA PRO A 799 21.42 -7.77 26.68
C PRO A 799 21.31 -6.25 26.82
N VAL A 800 22.38 -5.50 26.50
CA VAL A 800 22.44 -4.04 26.57
C VAL A 800 23.11 -3.52 25.31
N ALA A 801 22.54 -2.49 24.68
CA ALA A 801 23.10 -1.88 23.48
C ALA A 801 24.51 -1.29 23.77
N PRO A 802 25.57 -1.70 23.04
CA PRO A 802 26.93 -1.21 23.28
C PRO A 802 27.04 0.30 23.07
N ARG A 803 27.57 1.02 24.07
CA ARG A 803 27.53 2.49 24.09
C ARG A 803 28.38 3.14 23.00
N ASP A 804 29.47 2.49 22.64
CA ASP A 804 30.46 2.84 21.63
C ASP A 804 29.97 2.69 20.19
N TRP A 805 28.88 1.94 19.96
CA TRP A 805 28.34 1.76 18.61
C TRP A 805 27.52 2.97 18.15
N SER A 806 27.57 3.22 16.85
CA SER A 806 26.72 4.15 16.11
C SER A 806 25.93 3.42 15.01
N ASN A 807 24.99 4.12 14.37
CA ASN A 807 24.33 3.60 13.18
C ASN A 807 25.29 3.39 11.99
N THR A 808 26.46 4.04 11.99
CA THR A 808 27.39 4.01 10.85
C THR A 808 28.48 2.93 10.96
N ASP A 809 28.76 2.46 12.17
CA ASP A 809 29.82 1.48 12.44
C ASP A 809 29.31 0.15 13.03
N SER A 810 28.01 0.04 13.37
CA SER A 810 27.43 -1.17 13.96
C SER A 810 27.67 -2.44 13.12
N LEU A 811 27.69 -2.31 11.79
CA LEU A 811 28.04 -3.43 10.90
C LEU A 811 29.50 -3.86 11.02
N GLU A 812 30.42 -2.96 11.37
CA GLU A 812 31.84 -3.25 11.52
C GLU A 812 32.18 -3.81 12.91
N HIS A 813 31.49 -3.37 13.97
CA HIS A 813 31.74 -3.83 15.35
C HIS A 813 31.00 -5.10 15.75
N ALA A 814 29.79 -5.34 15.23
CA ALA A 814 29.00 -6.50 15.63
C ALA A 814 29.62 -7.81 15.15
N LYS A 815 29.76 -8.78 16.08
CA LYS A 815 30.30 -10.12 15.77
C LYS A 815 29.26 -11.04 15.11
N ALA A 816 27.99 -10.77 15.33
CA ALA A 816 26.89 -11.56 14.80
C ALA A 816 25.70 -10.67 14.42
N PHE A 817 24.90 -11.17 13.50
CA PHE A 817 23.78 -10.47 12.90
C PHE A 817 22.57 -11.37 12.78
N TYR A 818 21.37 -10.79 12.78
CA TYR A 818 20.14 -11.46 12.37
C TYR A 818 19.63 -10.87 11.06
N VAL A 819 19.29 -11.74 10.12
CA VAL A 819 18.67 -11.30 8.85
C VAL A 819 17.28 -10.76 9.13
N ASN A 820 16.96 -9.57 8.63
CA ASN A 820 15.66 -8.94 8.81
C ASN A 820 14.67 -9.38 7.72
N PRO A 821 13.73 -10.32 7.99
CA PRO A 821 12.70 -10.68 7.00
C PRO A 821 11.64 -9.59 6.85
N PHE A 822 11.53 -8.68 7.83
CA PHE A 822 10.53 -7.61 7.84
C PHE A 822 11.01 -6.34 7.13
N TYR A 823 12.11 -6.40 6.36
CA TYR A 823 12.66 -5.24 5.67
C TYR A 823 11.62 -4.55 4.75
N ASP A 824 10.88 -5.34 3.97
CA ASP A 824 9.75 -4.91 3.15
C ASP A 824 8.84 -6.10 2.78
N ASP A 825 7.76 -5.82 2.05
CA ASP A 825 6.71 -6.80 1.73
C ASP A 825 7.17 -7.88 0.74
N THR A 826 8.29 -7.68 0.04
CA THR A 826 8.85 -8.68 -0.88
C THR A 826 9.99 -9.47 -0.25
N SER A 827 10.64 -8.94 0.78
CA SER A 827 11.69 -9.64 1.55
C SER A 827 11.11 -10.69 2.46
N TYR A 828 9.94 -10.41 3.04
CA TYR A 828 9.26 -11.33 3.95
C TYR A 828 9.02 -12.70 3.32
N PRO A 829 8.28 -12.85 2.19
CA PRO A 829 8.05 -14.15 1.56
C PRO A 829 9.31 -14.79 0.92
N LEU A 830 10.39 -14.03 0.74
CA LEU A 830 11.65 -14.55 0.18
C LEU A 830 12.52 -15.21 1.27
N ILE A 831 12.49 -14.66 2.48
CA ILE A 831 13.36 -15.06 3.59
C ILE A 831 12.62 -15.99 4.56
N PHE A 832 11.32 -15.78 4.73
CA PHE A 832 10.41 -16.60 5.55
C PHE A 832 9.49 -17.38 4.63
#